data_AF-A0A8J7L9T8-F1
#
_entry.id   AF-A0A8J7L9T8-F1
#
_cell.length_a   1.000
_cell.length_b   1.000
_cell.length_c   1.000
_cell.angle_alpha   90.00
_cell.angle_beta   90.00
_cell.angle_gamma   90.00
#
_symmetry.space_group_name_H-M   'P 1'
#
loop_
_entity.id
_entity.type
_entity.pdbx_description
1 polymer ?
#
loop_
_entity_poly.entity_id
_entity_poly.type
_entity_poly.pdbx_seq_one_letter_code
_entity_poly.pdbx_strand_id
1 'polypeptide(L)'
;MPKNYHTTNQARIITALILTGILSVASGLTLNKNATAASANSLPETTNEISKDNLKLNRLPASVAKAVLQDLARREQVPITELKIVDYSQKTWRNGCLGLPQPDEFCTQALVPGWQVVVSNGRRKWTYHTNSNGRSLRLATPVSSSDNLPSQLPASVRNNVLQAASRRLQQPISQLNIIQAQQQTWRDGCLNLGGIDELCLAALTPGWQITVSAVDQVLVYHTNQTGSAIRVNEKASETTGKKLPANVRNAVLRQATEVSGLPSRALSIVDFIETDWVDGCDRSTYPNPCDPVLLPGWQVTVGAGNQRWFVLSNQDGSRVKLVNSNNPVANLPQSIVDQVLADASSRARIKIAVSAKNIIEAKQVVWSNGCLDLAGDVCTLAEVPGWRVTVAIDQQKFVYHTDNYSQVKFNPVASQIIGDAGTVQPVPIPASELPPPLDQGVVFREISSGGFAGRTYETVLRQDGLLIRVRIGDANDSERSVRRISREQVRQFEQLLKRSRFVKYTNLSYPAPSGAADYITYTVTSQQGTVQYNDISQSNLPQNLQSVIKAWNQIKNSQDSSDNTIQPVPIPASELPPPLDQGVVFREISSGGFTGRTYETVLRQDGLLIRVRIGDANDSERSVRRVSLQEVRQFEQLLRRSRFGEYRNLSYPALNGAADYITYTVTSQQGTVQYNDISQSNLPENLQSVVNGWNEILRNAQSL
;
A
#
# COMPACT_ATOMS: atom_id res chain seq x y z
N MET A 1 -26.29 10.05 -60.23
CA MET A 1 -26.03 11.38 -59.61
C MET A 1 -26.50 11.32 -58.16
N PRO A 2 -25.96 12.14 -57.23
CA PRO A 2 -24.56 12.45 -56.92
C PRO A 2 -24.13 11.74 -55.60
N LYS A 3 -22.86 11.68 -55.16
CA LYS A 3 -21.56 12.06 -55.74
C LYS A 3 -20.45 11.15 -55.15
N ASN A 4 -19.47 10.79 -55.98
CA ASN A 4 -18.31 9.94 -55.66
C ASN A 4 -17.07 10.83 -55.36
N TYR A 5 -15.88 10.39 -54.88
CA TYR A 5 -15.40 9.12 -54.28
C TYR A 5 -14.09 9.39 -53.49
N HIS A 6 -13.78 8.51 -52.53
CA HIS A 6 -12.47 7.92 -52.17
C HIS A 6 -11.08 8.60 -52.45
N THR A 7 -10.25 8.50 -51.40
CA THR A 7 -8.80 8.06 -51.36
C THR A 7 -7.61 8.97 -51.72
N THR A 8 -6.92 9.40 -50.65
CA THR A 8 -5.51 9.09 -50.28
C THR A 8 -4.29 9.61 -51.06
N ASN A 9 -3.27 10.00 -50.28
CA ASN A 9 -1.81 9.72 -50.40
C ASN A 9 -0.78 10.82 -50.77
N GLN A 10 0.28 10.85 -49.95
CA GLN A 10 1.69 11.26 -50.17
C GLN A 10 2.14 12.73 -50.43
N ALA A 11 3.21 13.09 -49.69
CA ALA A 11 4.32 14.01 -50.03
C ALA A 11 4.06 15.53 -50.23
N ARG A 12 5.04 16.46 -50.21
CA ARG A 12 6.34 16.70 -49.48
C ARG A 12 6.92 18.05 -50.02
N ILE A 13 7.97 18.60 -49.39
CA ILE A 13 8.94 19.64 -49.91
C ILE A 13 8.49 21.13 -49.98
N ILE A 14 9.49 22.04 -49.94
CA ILE A 14 9.57 23.52 -50.11
C ILE A 14 8.92 24.40 -49.00
N THR A 15 9.38 25.57 -48.47
CA THR A 15 10.41 26.65 -48.69
C THR A 15 10.17 27.68 -49.82
N ALA A 16 10.59 28.97 -49.79
CA ALA A 16 11.25 29.89 -48.81
C ALA A 16 11.02 31.40 -49.22
N LEU A 17 11.92 32.33 -48.80
CA LEU A 17 12.22 33.71 -49.32
C LEU A 17 11.37 34.89 -48.78
N ILE A 18 11.76 36.19 -48.77
CA ILE A 18 13.02 37.01 -48.82
C ILE A 18 12.64 38.43 -48.32
N LEU A 19 13.50 39.20 -47.62
CA LEU A 19 13.97 40.57 -48.01
C LEU A 19 14.94 41.22 -47.00
N THR A 20 15.75 42.16 -47.48
CA THR A 20 16.79 42.90 -46.73
C THR A 20 16.83 44.37 -47.12
N GLY A 21 17.36 45.23 -46.23
CA GLY A 21 17.65 46.65 -46.48
C GLY A 21 18.84 47.09 -45.62
N ILE A 22 19.65 48.05 -46.11
CA ILE A 22 20.98 48.40 -45.56
C ILE A 22 21.16 49.93 -45.55
N LEU A 23 22.17 50.42 -44.81
CA LEU A 23 22.77 51.78 -44.79
C LEU A 23 22.24 52.73 -43.67
N SER A 24 23.06 53.55 -42.99
CA SER A 24 24.55 53.69 -43.01
C SER A 24 25.12 54.60 -41.89
N VAL A 25 26.47 54.70 -41.88
CA VAL A 25 27.34 55.72 -41.24
C VAL A 25 27.60 55.60 -39.73
N ALA A 26 28.87 55.83 -39.35
CA ALA A 26 29.46 55.62 -38.05
C ALA A 26 29.57 56.89 -37.19
N SER A 27 29.78 56.71 -35.88
CA SER A 27 30.92 57.28 -35.12
C SER A 27 30.89 56.84 -33.66
N GLY A 28 32.07 56.63 -33.03
CA GLY A 28 32.18 56.66 -31.56
C GLY A 28 33.02 55.55 -30.89
N LEU A 29 34.31 55.84 -30.70
CA LEU A 29 35.19 55.32 -29.64
C LEU A 29 35.60 53.83 -29.67
N THR A 30 36.71 53.56 -28.97
CA THR A 30 37.57 52.38 -29.13
C THR A 30 37.92 51.75 -27.79
N LEU A 31 38.26 50.44 -27.81
CA LEU A 31 39.17 49.84 -26.84
C LEU A 31 39.83 48.61 -27.48
N ASN A 32 41.10 48.37 -27.16
CA ASN A 32 41.97 47.47 -27.92
C ASN A 32 42.77 46.53 -27.00
N LYS A 33 43.05 45.34 -27.55
CA LYS A 33 43.83 44.17 -27.08
C LYS A 33 44.55 44.17 -25.70
N ASN A 34 44.42 43.00 -25.08
CA ASN A 34 45.24 42.35 -24.04
C ASN A 34 46.74 42.71 -23.99
N ALA A 35 47.32 42.60 -22.79
CA ALA A 35 48.72 42.22 -22.57
C ALA A 35 48.82 41.23 -21.38
N THR A 36 49.93 40.48 -21.30
CA THR A 36 50.07 39.28 -20.45
C THR A 36 51.14 39.45 -19.36
N ALA A 37 50.99 38.77 -18.22
CA ALA A 37 52.10 38.33 -17.38
C ALA A 37 51.71 37.08 -16.57
N ALA A 38 52.66 36.18 -16.34
CA ALA A 38 52.52 35.00 -15.48
C ALA A 38 53.89 34.62 -14.91
N SER A 39 53.96 34.06 -13.69
CA SER A 39 54.96 33.06 -13.30
C SER A 39 54.71 32.48 -11.89
N ALA A 40 55.45 31.41 -11.59
CA ALA A 40 55.85 30.87 -10.29
C ALA A 40 54.82 30.09 -9.44
N ASN A 41 55.03 28.77 -9.40
CA ASN A 41 54.53 27.88 -8.34
C ASN A 41 55.33 28.08 -7.04
N SER A 42 54.71 27.90 -5.87
CA SER A 42 55.20 26.96 -4.84
C SER A 42 54.27 26.86 -3.63
N LEU A 43 54.03 25.62 -3.21
CA LEU A 43 53.88 25.25 -1.80
C LEU A 43 55.16 24.50 -1.42
N PRO A 44 55.63 24.65 -0.17
CA PRO A 44 55.58 23.48 0.72
C PRO A 44 55.04 23.81 2.11
N GLU A 45 54.98 22.81 2.97
CA GLU A 45 54.16 22.78 4.19
C GLU A 45 54.92 23.05 5.51
N THR A 46 54.16 23.06 6.60
CA THR A 46 54.55 22.84 8.01
C THR A 46 55.46 23.87 8.71
N THR A 47 54.88 24.57 9.68
CA THR A 47 55.04 24.18 11.10
C THR A 47 53.93 24.79 11.97
N ASN A 48 53.58 24.13 13.08
CA ASN A 48 52.56 24.62 14.02
C ASN A 48 53.23 25.41 15.17
N GLU A 49 52.83 26.65 15.39
CA GLU A 49 52.67 27.22 16.74
C GLU A 49 51.44 28.13 16.81
N ILE A 50 50.74 28.12 17.95
CA ILE A 50 49.43 28.75 18.13
C ILE A 50 49.57 30.11 18.81
N SER A 51 49.23 31.20 18.11
CA SER A 51 49.24 32.56 18.69
C SER A 51 47.91 33.31 18.57
N LYS A 52 46.93 32.83 19.36
CA LYS A 52 46.00 33.60 20.21
C LYS A 52 45.06 34.70 19.67
N ASP A 53 45.06 35.10 18.40
CA ASP A 53 44.24 36.27 17.98
C ASP A 53 42.82 35.95 17.43
N ASN A 54 42.55 34.71 17.01
CA ASN A 54 41.25 34.31 16.43
C ASN A 54 40.13 34.02 17.47
N LEU A 55 39.95 34.89 18.47
CA LEU A 55 38.95 34.73 19.54
C LEU A 55 38.04 35.96 19.78
N LYS A 56 38.01 36.96 18.88
CA LYS A 56 37.18 38.18 19.04
C LYS A 56 36.55 38.71 17.75
N LEU A 57 35.66 37.94 17.10
CA LEU A 57 34.88 38.44 15.94
C LEU A 57 33.34 38.32 16.04
N ASN A 58 32.79 37.44 16.88
CA ASN A 58 31.34 37.35 17.11
C ASN A 58 30.91 38.12 18.38
N ARG A 59 31.20 39.43 18.47
CA ARG A 59 30.73 40.29 19.57
C ARG A 59 29.78 41.36 19.05
N LEU A 60 28.57 41.43 19.60
CA LEU A 60 27.56 42.44 19.23
C LEU A 60 28.15 43.85 19.33
N PRO A 61 28.10 44.69 18.28
CA PRO A 61 28.67 46.03 18.32
C PRO A 61 28.02 46.89 19.40
N ALA A 62 28.82 47.66 20.14
CA ALA A 62 28.33 48.47 21.25
C ALA A 62 27.27 49.52 20.84
N SER A 63 27.33 50.02 19.60
CA SER A 63 26.30 50.91 19.04
C SER A 63 24.96 50.18 18.87
N VAL A 64 24.98 48.94 18.39
CA VAL A 64 23.79 48.09 18.19
C VAL A 64 23.17 47.74 19.55
N ALA A 65 23.97 47.26 20.49
CA ALA A 65 23.53 46.94 21.84
C ALA A 65 22.90 48.15 22.54
N LYS A 66 23.57 49.31 22.48
CA LYS A 66 23.08 50.57 23.07
C LYS A 66 21.77 51.03 22.43
N ALA A 67 21.68 51.03 21.10
CA ALA A 67 20.49 51.49 20.39
C ALA A 67 19.26 50.63 20.69
N VAL A 68 19.42 49.30 20.73
CA VAL A 68 18.34 48.36 21.08
C VAL A 68 17.87 48.54 22.54
N LEU A 69 18.80 48.64 23.50
CA LEU A 69 18.46 48.82 24.92
C LEU A 69 17.79 50.19 25.19
N GLN A 70 18.28 51.27 24.55
CA GLN A 70 17.69 52.60 24.68
C GLN A 70 16.32 52.72 24.01
N ASP A 71 16.08 52.02 22.90
CA ASP A 71 14.76 51.99 22.28
C ASP A 71 13.74 51.24 23.14
N LEU A 72 14.08 50.03 23.62
CA LEU A 72 13.18 49.22 24.43
C LEU A 72 12.82 49.89 25.76
N ALA A 73 13.80 50.49 26.45
CA ALA A 73 13.58 51.21 27.70
C ALA A 73 12.57 52.36 27.56
N ARG A 74 12.56 53.06 26.42
CA ARG A 74 11.60 54.12 26.14
C ARG A 74 10.20 53.59 25.79
N ARG A 75 10.10 52.44 25.11
CA ARG A 75 8.80 51.84 24.72
C ARG A 75 8.07 51.21 25.89
N GLU A 76 8.76 50.40 26.68
CA GLU A 76 8.18 49.64 27.79
C GLU A 76 8.26 50.38 29.14
N GLN A 77 8.89 51.57 29.16
CA GLN A 77 9.14 52.39 30.36
C GLN A 77 9.97 51.66 31.46
N VAL A 78 10.77 50.67 31.06
CA VAL A 78 11.63 49.87 31.95
C VAL A 78 13.03 50.50 32.05
N PRO A 79 13.63 50.62 33.26
CA PRO A 79 15.01 51.09 33.42
C PRO A 79 16.03 50.24 32.63
N ILE A 80 16.99 50.89 31.95
CA ILE A 80 18.03 50.18 31.17
C ILE A 80 18.83 49.19 32.04
N THR A 81 18.97 49.47 33.34
CA THR A 81 19.62 48.58 34.32
C THR A 81 18.93 47.23 34.54
N GLU A 82 17.62 47.13 34.25
CA GLU A 82 16.87 45.88 34.31
C GLU A 82 16.94 45.08 32.99
N LEU A 83 17.30 45.74 31.88
CA LEU A 83 17.33 45.16 30.54
C LEU A 83 18.69 44.47 30.26
N LYS A 84 18.66 43.16 30.02
CA LYS A 84 19.82 42.35 29.65
C LYS A 84 19.65 41.79 28.25
N ILE A 85 20.67 41.94 27.41
CA ILE A 85 20.74 41.17 26.14
C ILE A 85 21.07 39.73 26.52
N VAL A 86 20.20 38.80 26.12
CA VAL A 86 20.29 37.37 26.47
C VAL A 86 20.68 36.48 25.30
N ASP A 87 20.54 36.97 24.06
CA ASP A 87 20.98 36.30 22.82
C ASP A 87 21.19 37.35 21.72
N TYR A 88 22.07 37.06 20.76
CA TYR A 88 22.22 37.83 19.52
C TYR A 88 22.88 37.00 18.40
N SER A 89 22.49 37.29 17.15
CA SER A 89 23.08 36.69 15.96
C SER A 89 23.21 37.69 14.81
N GLN A 90 24.29 37.61 14.03
CA GLN A 90 24.42 38.41 12.80
C GLN A 90 23.54 37.80 11.70
N LYS A 91 22.81 38.64 10.95
CA LYS A 91 21.77 38.20 10.02
C LYS A 91 21.59 39.19 8.88
N THR A 92 21.42 38.69 7.66
CA THR A 92 21.14 39.53 6.48
C THR A 92 19.64 39.56 6.21
N TRP A 93 19.08 40.75 6.15
CA TRP A 93 17.65 40.97 5.96
C TRP A 93 17.28 41.10 4.48
N ARG A 94 16.13 40.55 4.08
CA ARG A 94 15.64 40.53 2.69
C ARG A 94 15.05 41.85 2.16
N ASN A 95 14.99 42.90 2.98
CA ASN A 95 14.47 44.21 2.61
C ASN A 95 14.96 45.32 3.57
N GLY A 96 14.77 46.59 3.17
CA GLY A 96 15.12 47.77 3.96
C GLY A 96 14.40 47.89 5.31
N CYS A 97 13.25 47.23 5.47
CA CYS A 97 12.50 47.13 6.73
C CYS A 97 12.97 45.98 7.62
N LEU A 98 14.17 45.43 7.39
CA LEU A 98 14.80 44.44 8.27
C LEU A 98 13.96 43.16 8.46
N GLY A 99 13.18 42.79 7.45
CA GLY A 99 12.22 41.68 7.50
C GLY A 99 10.91 41.96 8.25
N LEU A 100 10.74 43.16 8.84
CA LEU A 100 9.59 43.58 9.63
C LEU A 100 8.91 44.83 9.01
N PRO A 101 8.24 44.70 7.85
CA PRO A 101 7.37 45.76 7.32
C PRO A 101 6.21 46.02 8.27
N GLN A 102 5.82 47.28 8.43
CA GLN A 102 4.52 47.65 8.98
C GLN A 102 3.42 47.50 7.90
N PRO A 103 2.13 47.50 8.28
CA PRO A 103 1.04 47.67 7.32
C PRO A 103 1.29 48.88 6.42
N ASP A 104 1.00 48.71 5.12
CA ASP A 104 1.11 49.75 4.08
C ASP A 104 2.51 50.39 3.89
N GLU A 105 3.57 49.79 4.46
CA GLU A 105 4.93 50.29 4.38
C GLU A 105 5.71 49.73 3.17
N PHE A 106 6.15 50.63 2.28
CA PHE A 106 6.97 50.27 1.11
C PHE A 106 8.45 50.08 1.47
N CYS A 107 8.88 48.82 1.52
CA CYS A 107 10.25 48.44 1.85
C CYS A 107 11.10 48.18 0.59
N THR A 108 12.30 48.77 0.53
CA THR A 108 13.26 48.49 -0.56
C THR A 108 13.66 47.01 -0.59
N GLN A 109 13.83 46.41 -1.77
CA GLN A 109 14.17 44.99 -1.92
C GLN A 109 15.68 44.69 -1.74
N ALA A 110 16.44 45.62 -1.17
CA ALA A 110 17.87 45.46 -0.94
C ALA A 110 18.15 44.47 0.20
N LEU A 111 19.22 43.67 0.05
CA LEU A 111 19.77 42.86 1.14
C LEU A 111 20.50 43.78 2.14
N VAL A 112 20.09 43.75 3.41
CA VAL A 112 20.66 44.60 4.47
C VAL A 112 21.35 43.75 5.53
N PRO A 113 22.69 43.73 5.60
CA PRO A 113 23.43 43.10 6.69
C PRO A 113 23.10 43.74 8.04
N GLY A 114 22.94 42.92 9.08
CA GLY A 114 22.42 43.35 10.37
C GLY A 114 22.54 42.34 11.49
N TRP A 115 21.78 42.56 12.55
CA TRP A 115 21.76 41.75 13.77
C TRP A 115 20.32 41.46 14.21
N GLN A 116 20.09 40.24 14.67
CA GLN A 116 18.94 39.89 15.52
C GLN A 116 19.42 39.92 16.98
N VAL A 117 18.70 40.60 17.86
CA VAL A 117 19.10 40.82 19.27
C VAL A 117 17.91 40.52 20.17
N VAL A 118 18.07 39.66 21.18
CA VAL A 118 17.02 39.33 22.15
C VAL A 118 17.35 39.98 23.49
N VAL A 119 16.44 40.83 23.97
CA VAL A 119 16.52 41.50 25.27
C VAL A 119 15.53 40.86 26.24
N SER A 120 15.87 40.81 27.53
CA SER A 120 14.97 40.38 28.60
C SER A 120 15.09 41.26 29.85
N ASN A 121 13.99 41.44 30.56
CA ASN A 121 13.95 41.98 31.92
C ASN A 121 13.71 40.88 32.98
N GLY A 122 13.97 39.62 32.64
CA GLY A 122 13.68 38.45 33.48
C GLY A 122 12.21 38.00 33.48
N ARG A 123 11.24 38.89 33.17
CA ARG A 123 9.80 38.55 33.08
C ARG A 123 9.30 38.38 31.64
N ARG A 124 9.87 39.13 30.69
CA ARG A 124 9.54 39.09 29.26
C ARG A 124 10.81 39.02 28.40
N LYS A 125 10.65 38.65 27.13
CA LYS A 125 11.68 38.71 26.10
C LYS A 125 11.17 39.51 24.90
N TRP A 126 12.04 40.29 24.28
CA TRP A 126 11.77 41.11 23.11
C TRP A 126 12.85 40.88 22.06
N THR A 127 12.44 40.62 20.81
CA THR A 127 13.37 40.37 19.70
C THR A 127 13.44 41.60 18.79
N TYR A 128 14.63 42.16 18.64
CA TYR A 128 14.92 43.26 17.73
C TYR A 128 15.62 42.77 16.47
N HIS A 129 15.21 43.31 15.34
CA HIS A 129 15.97 43.27 14.09
C HIS A 129 16.61 44.63 13.87
N THR A 130 17.88 44.68 13.49
CA THR A 130 18.61 45.94 13.28
C THR A 130 19.64 45.80 12.16
N ASN A 131 20.03 46.91 11.53
CA ASN A 131 21.12 46.94 10.54
C ASN A 131 22.50 46.84 11.24
N SER A 132 23.57 46.70 10.45
CA SER A 132 24.92 46.39 10.94
C SER A 132 25.49 47.35 12.00
N ASN A 133 25.00 48.60 12.07
CA ASN A 133 25.51 49.66 12.95
C ASN A 133 24.51 50.17 14.01
N GLY A 134 23.26 49.72 14.01
CA GLY A 134 22.25 50.11 15.00
C GLY A 134 21.41 51.34 14.64
N ARG A 135 21.59 51.94 13.45
CA ARG A 135 20.86 53.15 13.03
C ARG A 135 19.43 52.89 12.57
N SER A 136 19.14 51.68 12.09
CA SER A 136 17.78 51.20 11.82
C SER A 136 17.53 49.99 12.70
N LEU A 137 16.45 50.01 13.48
CA LEU A 137 16.07 48.93 14.39
C LEU A 137 14.55 48.84 14.49
N ARG A 138 14.04 47.62 14.66
CA ARG A 138 12.61 47.31 14.75
C ARG A 138 12.39 46.22 15.77
N LEU A 139 11.44 46.45 16.67
CA LEU A 139 10.92 45.45 17.59
C LEU A 139 9.98 44.51 16.80
N ALA A 140 10.22 43.20 16.85
CA ALA A 140 9.23 42.22 16.47
C ALA A 140 8.12 42.20 17.54
N THR A 141 6.89 42.53 17.16
CA THR A 141 5.74 42.44 18.06
C THR A 141 5.52 41.00 18.49
N PRO A 142 5.32 40.72 19.80
CA PRO A 142 5.04 39.37 20.27
C PRO A 142 3.61 38.99 19.87
N VAL A 143 3.48 38.23 18.79
CA VAL A 143 2.27 37.43 18.54
C VAL A 143 2.19 36.39 19.65
N SER A 144 1.06 36.33 20.36
CA SER A 144 0.83 35.34 21.42
C SER A 144 1.09 33.92 20.88
N SER A 145 1.81 33.11 21.65
CA SER A 145 2.43 31.87 21.19
C SER A 145 1.43 30.84 20.64
N SER A 146 1.41 30.70 19.32
CA SER A 146 1.11 29.44 18.64
C SER A 146 2.41 28.90 18.05
N ASP A 147 2.88 27.77 18.56
CA ASP A 147 3.92 27.00 17.88
C ASP A 147 3.36 26.43 16.56
N ASN A 148 4.20 26.41 15.52
CA ASN A 148 3.90 25.90 14.17
C ASN A 148 2.95 26.76 13.30
N LEU A 149 3.32 28.02 13.04
CA LEU A 149 3.06 28.63 11.74
C LEU A 149 4.40 28.83 10.98
N PRO A 150 4.66 28.09 9.87
CA PRO A 150 5.96 28.14 9.22
C PRO A 150 6.24 29.51 8.61
N SER A 151 7.46 30.03 8.81
CA SER A 151 7.90 31.36 8.37
C SER A 151 8.12 31.49 6.85
N GLN A 152 7.44 30.67 6.07
CA GLN A 152 7.59 30.51 4.62
C GLN A 152 6.32 30.85 3.81
N LEU A 153 5.14 30.97 4.45
CA LEU A 153 3.89 31.30 3.76
C LEU A 153 4.02 32.63 2.97
N PRO A 154 3.90 32.64 1.63
CA PRO A 154 4.06 33.84 0.83
C PRO A 154 2.97 34.89 1.10
N ALA A 155 3.33 36.16 0.96
CA ALA A 155 2.38 37.27 1.17
C ALA A 155 1.21 37.23 0.17
N SER A 156 1.44 36.84 -1.09
CA SER A 156 0.38 36.65 -2.09
C SER A 156 -0.63 35.59 -1.66
N VAL A 157 -0.13 34.41 -1.25
CA VAL A 157 -0.94 33.29 -0.76
C VAL A 157 -1.78 33.71 0.46
N ARG A 158 -1.12 34.34 1.45
CA ARG A 158 -1.77 34.85 2.67
C ARG A 158 -2.90 35.83 2.34
N ASN A 159 -2.59 36.86 1.56
CA ASN A 159 -3.51 37.95 1.28
C ASN A 159 -4.70 37.47 0.43
N ASN A 160 -4.46 36.63 -0.57
CA ASN A 160 -5.51 36.12 -1.44
C ASN A 160 -6.46 35.17 -0.69
N VAL A 161 -5.96 34.33 0.22
CA VAL A 161 -6.81 33.44 1.03
C VAL A 161 -7.59 34.21 2.10
N LEU A 162 -7.01 35.20 2.78
CA LEU A 162 -7.77 36.09 3.68
C LEU A 162 -8.83 36.89 2.91
N GLN A 163 -8.53 37.35 1.70
CA GLN A 163 -9.49 38.02 0.83
C GLN A 163 -10.63 37.08 0.37
N ALA A 164 -10.35 35.80 0.11
CA ALA A 164 -11.36 34.79 -0.23
C ALA A 164 -12.26 34.46 0.98
N ALA A 165 -11.67 34.31 2.18
CA ALA A 165 -12.40 34.10 3.42
C ALA A 165 -13.31 35.30 3.76
N SER A 166 -12.79 36.52 3.65
CA SER A 166 -13.55 37.77 3.84
C SER A 166 -14.77 37.87 2.92
N ARG A 167 -14.62 37.47 1.65
CA ARG A 167 -15.75 37.45 0.69
C ARG A 167 -16.79 36.37 1.02
N ARG A 168 -16.36 35.18 1.46
CA ARG A 168 -17.28 34.07 1.81
C ARG A 168 -18.02 34.32 3.13
N LEU A 169 -17.34 34.89 4.12
CA LEU A 169 -17.88 35.16 5.46
C LEU A 169 -18.57 36.52 5.60
N GLN A 170 -18.44 37.41 4.61
CA GLN A 170 -18.89 38.81 4.65
C GLN A 170 -18.31 39.61 5.83
N GLN A 171 -17.13 39.21 6.31
CA GLN A 171 -16.43 39.81 7.46
C GLN A 171 -15.18 40.58 7.01
N PRO A 172 -14.79 41.66 7.71
CA PRO A 172 -13.56 42.39 7.43
C PRO A 172 -12.32 41.53 7.73
N ILE A 173 -11.28 41.67 6.91
CA ILE A 173 -10.03 40.89 7.02
C ILE A 173 -9.38 41.01 8.42
N SER A 174 -9.57 42.12 9.12
CA SER A 174 -9.09 42.33 10.50
C SER A 174 -9.70 41.42 11.56
N GLN A 175 -10.80 40.72 11.26
CA GLN A 175 -11.42 39.71 12.13
C GLN A 175 -10.99 38.27 11.79
N LEU A 176 -10.18 38.08 10.74
CA LEU A 176 -9.82 36.77 10.19
C LEU A 176 -8.35 36.44 10.46
N ASN A 177 -8.11 35.29 11.08
CA ASN A 177 -6.77 34.85 11.49
C ASN A 177 -6.40 33.53 10.81
N ILE A 178 -5.25 33.48 10.13
CA ILE A 178 -4.69 32.20 9.68
C ILE A 178 -4.06 31.51 10.89
N ILE A 179 -4.68 30.42 11.34
CA ILE A 179 -4.25 29.64 12.50
C ILE A 179 -3.33 28.47 12.13
N GLN A 180 -3.36 28.03 10.87
CA GLN A 180 -2.49 26.97 10.34
C GLN A 180 -2.19 27.23 8.86
N ALA A 181 -0.98 26.93 8.42
CA ALA A 181 -0.60 26.96 7.01
C ALA A 181 0.48 25.89 6.75
N GLN A 182 0.21 24.96 5.84
CA GLN A 182 1.08 23.83 5.53
C GLN A 182 1.30 23.74 4.02
N GLN A 183 2.54 23.63 3.57
CA GLN A 183 2.84 23.38 2.16
C GLN A 183 2.51 21.93 1.81
N GLN A 184 1.82 21.70 0.68
CA GLN A 184 1.34 20.39 0.26
C GLN A 184 1.35 20.27 -1.27
N THR A 185 1.50 19.06 -1.79
CA THR A 185 1.39 18.78 -3.22
C THR A 185 0.06 18.09 -3.50
N TRP A 186 -0.75 18.71 -4.35
CA TRP A 186 -2.02 18.18 -4.82
C TRP A 186 -1.80 17.20 -5.98
N ARG A 187 -2.75 16.28 -6.18
CA ARG A 187 -2.71 15.24 -7.23
C ARG A 187 -3.22 15.75 -8.58
N ASP A 188 -4.02 16.82 -8.55
CA ASP A 188 -4.67 17.43 -9.70
C ASP A 188 -4.65 18.96 -9.62
N GLY A 189 -4.97 19.61 -10.74
CA GLY A 189 -5.09 21.07 -10.87
C GLY A 189 -6.32 21.67 -10.17
N CYS A 190 -7.25 20.86 -9.69
CA CYS A 190 -8.36 21.27 -8.81
C CYS A 190 -7.98 21.19 -7.32
N LEU A 191 -6.71 20.96 -7.00
CA LEU A 191 -6.18 20.96 -5.64
C LEU A 191 -6.79 19.85 -4.76
N ASN A 192 -7.12 18.69 -5.35
CA ASN A 192 -7.91 17.60 -4.75
C ASN A 192 -9.35 17.99 -4.38
N LEU A 193 -9.89 19.10 -4.92
CA LEU A 193 -11.24 19.63 -4.65
C LEU A 193 -12.01 19.87 -5.96
N GLY A 194 -11.94 18.90 -6.88
CA GLY A 194 -12.77 18.89 -8.09
C GLY A 194 -14.21 18.46 -7.81
N GLY A 195 -15.17 19.04 -8.54
CA GLY A 195 -16.54 18.51 -8.61
C GLY A 195 -16.61 17.15 -9.30
N ILE A 196 -17.71 16.41 -9.11
CA ILE A 196 -17.85 15.04 -9.66
C ILE A 196 -17.84 14.99 -11.20
N ASP A 197 -18.30 16.08 -11.84
CA ASP A 197 -18.30 16.28 -13.30
C ASP A 197 -17.18 17.21 -13.79
N GLU A 198 -16.22 17.57 -12.92
CA GLU A 198 -15.20 18.58 -13.23
C GLU A 198 -13.91 17.95 -13.80
N LEU A 199 -13.55 18.34 -15.03
CA LEU A 199 -12.37 17.83 -15.73
C LEU A 199 -11.07 18.48 -15.21
N CYS A 200 -10.60 17.99 -14.06
CA CYS A 200 -9.38 18.41 -13.42
C CYS A 200 -8.12 17.85 -14.12
N LEU A 201 -7.15 18.72 -14.42
CA LEU A 201 -5.87 18.30 -15.02
C LEU A 201 -5.10 17.39 -14.04
N ALA A 202 -4.79 16.16 -14.46
CA ALA A 202 -4.06 15.17 -13.67
C ALA A 202 -2.55 15.47 -13.57
N ALA A 203 -2.21 16.59 -12.93
CA ALA A 203 -0.84 17.07 -12.74
C ALA A 203 -0.56 17.40 -11.27
N LEU A 204 0.59 16.96 -10.76
CA LEU A 204 1.04 17.23 -9.40
C LEU A 204 1.25 18.74 -9.20
N THR A 205 0.37 19.37 -8.42
CA THR A 205 0.32 20.82 -8.26
C THR A 205 0.83 21.21 -6.88
N PRO A 206 2.01 21.85 -6.73
CA PRO A 206 2.49 22.33 -5.44
C PRO A 206 1.65 23.51 -4.93
N GLY A 207 1.44 23.57 -3.62
CA GLY A 207 0.50 24.50 -3.01
C GLY A 207 0.49 24.53 -1.49
N TRP A 208 -0.60 25.06 -0.93
CA TRP A 208 -0.77 25.28 0.51
C TRP A 208 -2.16 24.87 0.99
N GLN A 209 -2.23 24.15 2.10
CA GLN A 209 -3.43 24.00 2.91
C GLN A 209 -3.40 25.07 4.02
N ILE A 210 -4.47 25.85 4.17
CA ILE A 210 -4.50 27.02 5.04
C ILE A 210 -5.82 27.06 5.81
N THR A 211 -5.74 27.12 7.13
CA THR A 211 -6.89 27.15 8.03
C THR A 211 -7.09 28.57 8.54
N VAL A 212 -8.24 29.18 8.21
CA VAL A 212 -8.64 30.52 8.62
C VAL A 212 -9.70 30.43 9.71
N SER A 213 -9.43 30.99 10.89
CA SER A 213 -10.43 31.19 11.95
C SER A 213 -11.06 32.57 11.83
N ALA A 214 -12.39 32.59 11.88
CA ALA A 214 -13.19 33.74 12.30
C ALA A 214 -13.57 33.57 13.79
N VAL A 215 -14.54 34.36 14.27
CA VAL A 215 -15.06 34.31 15.64
C VAL A 215 -15.76 32.98 15.95
N ASP A 216 -16.69 32.57 15.08
CA ASP A 216 -17.56 31.38 15.28
C ASP A 216 -17.42 30.31 14.18
N GLN A 217 -16.50 30.50 13.23
CA GLN A 217 -16.33 29.62 12.06
C GLN A 217 -14.86 29.39 11.74
N VAL A 218 -14.54 28.21 11.21
CA VAL A 218 -13.20 27.87 10.72
C VAL A 218 -13.31 27.35 9.30
N LEU A 219 -12.53 27.91 8.38
CA LEU A 219 -12.51 27.53 6.97
C LEU A 219 -11.15 26.96 6.58
N VAL A 220 -11.15 25.80 5.93
CA VAL A 220 -9.95 25.15 5.38
C VAL A 220 -9.89 25.44 3.88
N TYR A 221 -8.83 26.10 3.44
CA TYR A 221 -8.57 26.44 2.04
C TYR A 221 -7.42 25.61 1.47
N HIS A 222 -7.57 25.14 0.24
CA HIS A 222 -6.48 24.64 -0.58
C HIS A 222 -6.13 25.70 -1.63
N THR A 223 -4.84 25.93 -1.88
CA THR A 223 -4.39 26.86 -2.91
C THR A 223 -3.11 26.38 -3.58
N ASN A 224 -2.79 26.90 -4.78
CA ASN A 224 -1.51 26.66 -5.46
C ASN A 224 -0.37 27.49 -4.85
N GLN A 225 0.87 27.24 -5.27
CA GLN A 225 2.06 27.81 -4.64
C GLN A 225 2.14 29.35 -4.66
N THR A 226 1.43 30.00 -5.59
CA THR A 226 1.38 31.47 -5.74
C THR A 226 0.20 32.14 -5.05
N GLY A 227 -0.89 31.41 -4.79
CA GLY A 227 -2.16 31.97 -4.31
C GLY A 227 -3.14 32.38 -5.41
N SER A 228 -2.91 32.00 -6.68
CA SER A 228 -3.77 32.40 -7.82
C SER A 228 -4.96 31.48 -8.08
N ALA A 229 -4.90 30.22 -7.61
CA ALA A 229 -6.02 29.30 -7.57
C ALA A 229 -6.32 28.95 -6.11
N ILE A 230 -7.56 29.16 -5.66
CA ILE A 230 -8.00 28.94 -4.28
C ILE A 230 -9.33 28.20 -4.30
N ARG A 231 -9.46 27.15 -3.49
CA ARG A 231 -10.72 26.41 -3.24
C ARG A 231 -10.91 26.20 -1.74
N VAL A 232 -12.16 26.16 -1.29
CA VAL A 232 -12.50 25.83 0.10
C VAL A 232 -12.82 24.34 0.19
N ASN A 233 -12.27 23.67 1.20
CA ASN A 233 -12.58 22.29 1.54
C ASN A 233 -13.75 22.31 2.53
N GLU A 234 -14.98 22.24 2.01
CA GLU A 234 -16.20 22.45 2.80
C GLU A 234 -16.33 21.39 3.90
N LYS A 235 -16.14 20.10 3.56
CA LYS A 235 -16.12 18.98 4.52
C LYS A 235 -15.07 19.14 5.64
N ALA A 236 -13.86 19.62 5.32
CA ALA A 236 -12.85 19.88 6.36
C ALA A 236 -13.20 21.10 7.23
N SER A 237 -13.85 22.11 6.64
CA SER A 237 -14.32 23.32 7.35
C SER A 237 -15.43 22.95 8.35
N GLU A 238 -16.40 22.14 7.92
CA GLU A 238 -17.45 21.56 8.77
C GLU A 238 -16.87 20.76 9.95
N THR A 239 -15.88 19.91 9.67
CA THR A 239 -15.24 19.05 10.69
C THR A 239 -14.50 19.87 11.74
N THR A 240 -13.82 20.95 11.35
CA THR A 240 -12.98 21.78 12.25
C THR A 240 -13.80 22.63 13.23
N GLY A 241 -15.12 22.76 13.04
CA GLY A 241 -16.01 23.52 13.93
C GLY A 241 -16.45 22.79 15.20
N LYS A 242 -16.30 21.45 15.30
CA LYS A 242 -16.79 20.67 16.43
C LYS A 242 -15.87 20.75 17.64
N LYS A 243 -16.39 21.17 18.80
CA LYS A 243 -15.69 21.08 20.10
C LYS A 243 -15.86 19.68 20.69
N LEU A 244 -14.76 19.01 21.05
CA LEU A 244 -14.79 17.73 21.77
C LEU A 244 -15.61 17.85 23.07
N PRO A 245 -16.60 16.97 23.32
CA PRO A 245 -17.43 17.02 24.53
C PRO A 245 -16.59 16.95 25.83
N ALA A 246 -16.97 17.73 26.84
CA ALA A 246 -16.17 17.89 28.06
C ALA A 246 -16.06 16.59 28.89
N ASN A 247 -17.13 15.80 28.91
CA ASN A 247 -17.18 14.43 29.41
C ASN A 247 -16.16 13.51 28.72
N VAL A 248 -16.16 13.48 27.38
CA VAL A 248 -15.19 12.70 26.58
C VAL A 248 -13.76 13.14 26.86
N ARG A 249 -13.48 14.46 26.82
CA ARG A 249 -12.18 15.04 27.19
C ARG A 249 -11.70 14.55 28.56
N ASN A 250 -12.58 14.60 29.57
CA ASN A 250 -12.21 14.26 30.94
C ASN A 250 -11.95 12.75 31.12
N ALA A 251 -12.78 11.89 30.50
CA ALA A 251 -12.58 10.44 30.52
C ALA A 251 -11.27 10.04 29.84
N VAL A 252 -10.97 10.62 28.68
CA VAL A 252 -9.72 10.41 27.94
C VAL A 252 -8.48 10.89 28.70
N LEU A 253 -8.52 12.08 29.31
CA LEU A 253 -7.41 12.59 30.13
C LEU A 253 -7.17 11.74 31.39
N ARG A 254 -8.23 11.18 31.99
CA ARG A 254 -8.11 10.19 33.07
C ARG A 254 -7.42 8.92 32.58
N GLN A 255 -7.84 8.36 31.45
CA GLN A 255 -7.23 7.15 30.90
C GLN A 255 -5.74 7.34 30.56
N ALA A 256 -5.37 8.52 30.04
CA ALA A 256 -3.97 8.87 29.79
C ALA A 256 -3.18 9.12 31.10
N THR A 257 -3.82 9.64 32.16
CA THR A 257 -3.21 9.77 33.50
C THR A 257 -2.83 8.39 34.06
N GLU A 258 -3.75 7.42 33.98
CA GLU A 258 -3.54 6.03 34.44
C GLU A 258 -2.39 5.33 33.70
N VAL A 259 -2.28 5.55 32.39
CA VAL A 259 -1.28 4.87 31.52
C VAL A 259 0.09 5.56 31.53
N SER A 260 0.15 6.88 31.72
CA SER A 260 1.40 7.65 31.70
C SER A 260 2.04 7.84 33.08
N GLY A 261 1.25 7.72 34.16
CA GLY A 261 1.66 8.14 35.50
C GLY A 261 1.81 9.66 35.67
N LEU A 262 1.55 10.46 34.63
CA LEU A 262 1.64 11.92 34.65
C LEU A 262 0.33 12.52 35.17
N PRO A 263 0.37 13.55 36.05
CA PRO A 263 -0.84 14.21 36.52
C PRO A 263 -1.53 14.94 35.37
N SER A 264 -2.87 14.93 35.34
CA SER A 264 -3.71 15.51 34.27
C SER A 264 -3.33 16.93 33.82
N ARG A 265 -2.79 17.77 34.72
CA ARG A 265 -2.25 19.11 34.39
C ARG A 265 -1.07 19.14 33.42
N ALA A 266 -0.41 18.00 33.19
CA ALA A 266 0.70 17.83 32.25
C ALA A 266 0.25 17.20 30.92
N LEU A 267 -1.03 16.83 30.81
CA LEU A 267 -1.63 16.17 29.65
C LEU A 267 -2.57 17.16 28.94
N SER A 268 -2.49 17.23 27.61
CA SER A 268 -3.39 18.04 26.77
C SER A 268 -4.03 17.20 25.67
N ILE A 269 -5.22 17.60 25.22
CA ILE A 269 -5.80 17.08 23.97
C ILE A 269 -5.05 17.76 22.81
N VAL A 270 -4.46 16.94 21.94
CA VAL A 270 -3.68 17.36 20.78
C VAL A 270 -4.53 17.37 19.51
N ASP A 271 -5.38 16.36 19.35
CA ASP A 271 -6.23 16.15 18.16
C ASP A 271 -7.41 15.24 18.51
N PHE A 272 -8.50 15.27 17.74
CA PHE A 272 -9.63 14.34 17.86
C PHE A 272 -10.47 14.25 16.58
N ILE A 273 -11.02 13.06 16.31
CA ILE A 273 -11.96 12.80 15.22
C ILE A 273 -13.15 11.97 15.73
N GLU A 274 -14.33 12.15 15.12
CA GLU A 274 -15.45 11.22 15.33
C GLU A 274 -15.14 9.89 14.63
N THR A 275 -15.44 8.77 15.29
CA THR A 275 -15.18 7.43 14.75
C THR A 275 -16.08 6.38 15.40
N ASP A 276 -16.43 5.34 14.66
CA ASP A 276 -17.09 4.15 15.18
C ASP A 276 -16.01 3.12 15.54
N TRP A 277 -16.08 2.55 16.75
CA TRP A 277 -15.09 1.59 17.25
C TRP A 277 -15.73 0.41 17.96
N VAL A 278 -15.04 -0.74 17.95
CA VAL A 278 -15.53 -1.97 18.58
C VAL A 278 -15.07 -2.02 20.03
N ASP A 279 -16.03 -2.15 20.95
CA ASP A 279 -15.80 -2.43 22.35
C ASP A 279 -16.19 -3.88 22.71
N GLY A 280 -15.47 -4.45 23.68
CA GLY A 280 -15.55 -5.86 24.05
C GLY A 280 -14.69 -6.80 23.18
N CYS A 281 -14.71 -8.08 23.59
CA CYS A 281 -14.09 -9.24 22.94
C CYS A 281 -12.55 -9.23 22.71
N ASP A 282 -11.77 -8.55 23.56
CA ASP A 282 -10.29 -8.65 23.55
C ASP A 282 -9.76 -10.07 23.90
N ARG A 283 -10.61 -10.96 24.41
CA ARG A 283 -10.38 -12.41 24.52
C ARG A 283 -11.69 -13.17 24.32
N SER A 284 -11.79 -13.95 23.24
CA SER A 284 -12.83 -14.97 23.07
C SER A 284 -12.39 -16.28 23.75
N THR A 285 -13.28 -16.94 24.48
CA THR A 285 -13.00 -18.20 25.21
C THR A 285 -14.09 -19.23 24.92
N TYR A 286 -13.73 -20.32 24.26
CA TYR A 286 -14.63 -21.45 24.04
C TYR A 286 -15.18 -22.00 25.38
N PRO A 287 -16.48 -22.30 25.51
CA PRO A 287 -17.50 -22.38 24.46
C PRO A 287 -18.31 -21.08 24.23
N ASN A 288 -17.99 -19.98 24.91
CA ASN A 288 -18.78 -18.74 24.88
C ASN A 288 -18.05 -17.64 24.10
N PRO A 289 -18.20 -17.56 22.77
CA PRO A 289 -17.72 -16.41 22.01
C PRO A 289 -18.47 -15.14 22.42
N CYS A 290 -17.78 -14.00 22.33
CA CYS A 290 -18.36 -12.69 22.58
C CYS A 290 -18.68 -11.98 21.26
N ASP A 291 -19.87 -11.40 21.16
CA ASP A 291 -20.25 -10.57 20.01
C ASP A 291 -19.60 -9.17 20.13
N PRO A 292 -18.95 -8.66 19.07
CA PRO A 292 -18.33 -7.34 19.06
C PRO A 292 -19.39 -6.23 19.00
N VAL A 293 -19.35 -5.27 19.94
CA VAL A 293 -20.28 -4.15 19.96
C VAL A 293 -19.67 -2.94 19.27
N LEU A 294 -20.22 -2.54 18.12
CA LEU A 294 -19.85 -1.30 17.45
C LEU A 294 -20.46 -0.10 18.18
N LEU A 295 -19.60 0.78 18.72
CA LEU A 295 -19.99 2.00 19.42
C LEU A 295 -19.57 3.23 18.62
N PRO A 296 -20.48 4.16 18.32
CA PRO A 296 -20.10 5.46 17.79
C PRO A 296 -19.43 6.30 18.87
N GLY A 297 -18.48 7.16 18.47
CA GLY A 297 -17.74 7.98 19.41
C GLY A 297 -16.59 8.77 18.79
N TRP A 298 -15.45 8.74 19.47
CA TRP A 298 -14.31 9.64 19.25
C TRP A 298 -12.99 8.89 19.36
N GLN A 299 -12.08 9.10 18.41
CA GLN A 299 -10.65 8.84 18.60
C GLN A 299 -9.99 10.15 19.03
N VAL A 300 -9.30 10.13 20.17
CA VAL A 300 -8.72 11.33 20.78
C VAL A 300 -7.23 11.11 21.05
N THR A 301 -6.41 12.06 20.61
CA THR A 301 -4.96 12.08 20.84
C THR A 301 -4.65 12.94 22.05
N VAL A 302 -4.10 12.34 23.10
CA VAL A 302 -3.55 13.05 24.27
C VAL A 302 -2.04 13.21 24.10
N GLY A 303 -1.44 14.28 24.64
CA GLY A 303 0.01 14.43 24.66
C GLY A 303 0.56 15.10 25.92
N ALA A 304 1.82 14.81 26.21
CA ALA A 304 2.64 15.48 27.23
C ALA A 304 4.05 15.67 26.64
N GLY A 305 4.45 16.93 26.39
CA GLY A 305 5.68 17.23 25.65
C GLY A 305 5.69 16.53 24.29
N ASN A 306 6.61 15.56 24.11
CA ASN A 306 6.73 14.76 22.89
C ASN A 306 5.92 13.43 22.92
N GLN A 307 5.48 12.97 24.10
CA GLN A 307 4.72 11.72 24.21
C GLN A 307 3.28 11.88 23.71
N ARG A 308 2.71 10.83 23.12
CA ARG A 308 1.33 10.78 22.60
C ARG A 308 0.63 9.50 23.01
N TRP A 309 -0.65 9.58 23.34
CA TRP A 309 -1.52 8.43 23.62
C TRP A 309 -2.79 8.54 22.78
N PHE A 310 -3.18 7.45 22.13
CA PHE A 310 -4.40 7.36 21.36
C PHE A 310 -5.47 6.64 22.19
N VAL A 311 -6.57 7.32 22.48
CA VAL A 311 -7.65 6.83 23.31
C VAL A 311 -8.95 6.89 22.51
N LEU A 312 -9.61 5.75 22.36
CA LEU A 312 -10.97 5.66 21.86
C LEU A 312 -11.94 5.95 23.00
N SER A 313 -13.05 6.60 22.68
CA SER A 313 -14.14 6.94 23.60
C SER A 313 -15.46 6.74 22.89
N ASN A 314 -16.51 6.27 23.56
CA ASN A 314 -17.86 6.38 23.02
C ASN A 314 -18.35 7.84 23.08
N GLN A 315 -19.50 8.14 22.47
CA GLN A 315 -20.05 9.50 22.34
C GLN A 315 -20.13 10.29 23.67
N ASP A 316 -20.38 9.63 24.80
CA ASP A 316 -20.57 10.26 26.12
C ASP A 316 -19.36 10.14 27.08
N GLY A 317 -18.31 9.41 26.72
CA GLY A 317 -17.14 9.19 27.58
C GLY A 317 -17.35 8.20 28.72
N SER A 318 -18.46 7.44 28.73
CA SER A 318 -18.67 6.38 29.73
C SER A 318 -17.79 5.15 29.48
N ARG A 319 -17.35 4.92 28.24
CA ARG A 319 -16.43 3.84 27.83
C ARG A 319 -15.23 4.44 27.11
N VAL A 320 -14.03 4.07 27.54
CA VAL A 320 -12.76 4.48 26.94
C VAL A 320 -11.81 3.29 26.80
N LYS A 321 -11.03 3.26 25.72
CA LYS A 321 -10.07 2.18 25.41
C LYS A 321 -8.77 2.75 24.87
N LEU A 322 -7.64 2.43 25.50
CA LEU A 322 -6.32 2.78 24.99
C LEU A 322 -6.02 1.93 23.73
N VAL A 323 -5.60 2.57 22.65
CA VAL A 323 -5.09 1.87 21.48
C VAL A 323 -3.64 1.45 21.75
N ASN A 324 -3.41 0.15 21.90
CA ASN A 324 -2.09 -0.39 22.25
C ASN A 324 -1.07 -0.15 21.11
N SER A 325 0.20 0.07 21.48
CA SER A 325 1.21 0.79 20.67
C SER A 325 1.88 0.00 19.53
N ASN A 326 1.09 -0.69 18.70
CA ASN A 326 1.58 -1.46 17.53
C ASN A 326 1.77 -0.62 16.24
N ASN A 327 1.92 0.71 16.35
CA ASN A 327 2.42 1.55 15.26
C ASN A 327 3.90 1.90 15.55
N PRO A 328 4.88 1.37 14.78
CA PRO A 328 6.30 1.65 14.99
C PRO A 328 6.66 3.14 15.03
N VAL A 329 5.85 3.98 14.40
CA VAL A 329 6.12 5.42 14.25
C VAL A 329 5.56 6.25 15.40
N ALA A 330 4.62 5.71 16.20
CA ALA A 330 3.86 6.48 17.20
C ALA A 330 4.70 7.10 18.33
N ASN A 331 5.90 6.56 18.59
CA ASN A 331 6.81 7.04 19.63
C ASN A 331 8.10 7.71 19.08
N LEU A 332 8.27 7.78 17.75
CA LEU A 332 9.42 8.44 17.15
C LEU A 332 9.19 9.95 17.00
N PRO A 333 10.19 10.81 17.31
CA PRO A 333 10.16 12.21 16.92
C PRO A 333 10.00 12.35 15.40
N GLN A 334 9.07 13.20 14.94
CA GLN A 334 8.82 13.38 13.49
C GLN A 334 10.09 13.83 12.73
N SER A 335 10.98 14.60 13.38
CA SER A 335 12.30 14.97 12.87
C SER A 335 13.20 13.77 12.53
N ILE A 336 13.05 12.65 13.24
CA ILE A 336 13.76 11.40 12.99
C ILE A 336 13.04 10.61 11.90
N VAL A 337 11.71 10.54 11.93
CA VAL A 337 10.88 9.89 10.90
C VAL A 337 11.17 10.46 9.51
N ASP A 338 11.17 11.79 9.38
CA ASP A 338 11.38 12.49 8.11
C ASP A 338 12.82 12.28 7.59
N GLN A 339 13.83 12.35 8.46
CA GLN A 339 15.23 12.09 8.10
C GLN A 339 15.46 10.64 7.66
N VAL A 340 14.96 9.67 8.44
CA VAL A 340 15.08 8.23 8.18
C VAL A 340 14.43 7.86 6.84
N LEU A 341 13.24 8.41 6.55
CA LEU A 341 12.55 8.17 5.29
C LEU A 341 13.22 8.87 4.10
N ALA A 342 13.68 10.12 4.26
CA ALA A 342 14.38 10.84 3.21
C ALA A 342 15.70 10.14 2.81
N ASP A 343 16.50 9.72 3.79
CA ASP A 343 17.74 8.99 3.55
C ASP A 343 17.47 7.61 2.92
N ALA A 344 16.51 6.83 3.44
CA ALA A 344 16.15 5.53 2.88
C ALA A 344 15.65 5.65 1.42
N SER A 345 14.84 6.67 1.11
CA SER A 345 14.39 6.98 -0.26
C SER A 345 15.56 7.36 -1.18
N SER A 346 16.57 8.07 -0.67
CA SER A 346 17.79 8.38 -1.42
C SER A 346 18.59 7.11 -1.76
N ARG A 347 18.69 6.15 -0.84
CA ARG A 347 19.43 4.88 -0.98
C ARG A 347 18.66 3.75 -1.68
N ALA A 348 17.34 3.87 -1.80
CA ALA A 348 16.50 2.90 -2.52
C ALA A 348 16.85 2.86 -4.03
N ARG A 349 16.98 1.65 -4.57
CA ARG A 349 17.25 1.36 -5.99
C ARG A 349 16.11 1.79 -6.90
N ILE A 350 14.87 1.64 -6.43
CA ILE A 350 13.65 2.06 -7.13
C ILE A 350 13.14 3.34 -6.47
N LYS A 351 12.85 4.37 -7.27
CA LYS A 351 12.32 5.64 -6.75
C LYS A 351 10.80 5.56 -6.57
N ILE A 352 10.41 5.01 -5.43
CA ILE A 352 9.03 4.84 -4.95
C ILE A 352 8.75 5.91 -3.89
N ALA A 353 7.50 6.38 -3.78
CA ALA A 353 7.07 7.23 -2.68
C ALA A 353 7.07 6.45 -1.35
N VAL A 354 8.00 6.80 -0.45
CA VAL A 354 8.08 6.24 0.90
C VAL A 354 7.16 6.99 1.87
N SER A 355 6.77 6.36 2.97
CA SER A 355 5.95 6.96 4.02
C SER A 355 6.25 6.34 5.38
N ALA A 356 5.63 6.85 6.45
CA ALA A 356 5.65 6.24 7.78
C ALA A 356 5.36 4.72 7.77
N LYS A 357 4.53 4.23 6.83
CA LYS A 357 4.21 2.80 6.67
C LYS A 357 5.40 1.92 6.22
N ASN A 358 6.51 2.52 5.79
CA ASN A 358 7.73 1.81 5.44
C ASN A 358 8.63 1.54 6.66
N ILE A 359 8.38 2.18 7.82
CA ILE A 359 9.07 1.87 9.07
C ILE A 359 8.42 0.62 9.67
N ILE A 360 9.14 -0.50 9.61
CA ILE A 360 8.65 -1.81 10.06
C ILE A 360 9.05 -2.14 11.51
N GLU A 361 10.02 -1.41 12.06
CA GLU A 361 10.48 -1.55 13.45
C GLU A 361 10.99 -0.19 13.93
N ALA A 362 10.63 0.19 15.16
CA ALA A 362 11.36 1.19 15.92
C ALA A 362 11.49 0.68 17.36
N LYS A 363 12.72 0.44 17.80
CA LYS A 363 13.02 -0.07 19.13
C LYS A 363 13.89 0.94 19.87
N GLN A 364 13.51 1.29 21.09
CA GLN A 364 14.33 2.13 21.96
C GLN A 364 15.58 1.37 22.41
N VAL A 365 16.75 2.02 22.35
CA VAL A 365 18.08 1.46 22.65
C VAL A 365 18.90 2.51 23.41
N VAL A 366 19.80 2.06 24.27
CA VAL A 366 20.88 2.89 24.83
C VAL A 366 22.18 2.42 24.18
N TRP A 367 22.88 3.35 23.51
CA TRP A 367 24.15 3.10 22.84
C TRP A 367 25.31 3.35 23.80
N SER A 368 26.41 2.60 23.67
CA SER A 368 27.55 2.68 24.61
C SER A 368 28.44 3.93 24.44
N ASN A 369 28.21 4.72 23.40
CA ASN A 369 29.04 5.87 23.03
C ASN A 369 28.26 6.90 22.19
N GLY A 370 28.80 8.12 22.13
CA GLY A 370 28.31 9.23 21.30
C GLY A 370 28.45 9.03 19.79
N CYS A 371 28.93 7.87 19.34
CA CYS A 371 28.85 7.47 17.93
C CYS A 371 27.64 6.59 17.60
N LEU A 372 26.80 6.25 18.59
CA LEU A 372 25.63 5.36 18.48
C LEU A 372 26.02 3.91 18.14
N ASP A 373 27.14 3.42 18.67
CA ASP A 373 27.70 2.09 18.37
C ASP A 373 27.97 1.83 16.87
N LEU A 374 28.35 2.89 16.16
CA LEU A 374 28.80 2.89 14.77
C LEU A 374 30.21 3.48 14.66
N ALA A 375 30.93 3.14 13.59
CA ALA A 375 32.26 3.67 13.34
C ALA A 375 32.26 5.22 13.17
N GLY A 376 33.32 5.87 13.66
CA GLY A 376 33.58 7.30 13.53
C GLY A 376 34.94 7.64 14.14
N ASP A 377 35.58 8.71 13.64
CA ASP A 377 37.00 8.98 13.93
C ASP A 377 37.27 9.43 15.39
N VAL A 378 36.27 10.04 16.04
CA VAL A 378 36.29 10.38 17.47
C VAL A 378 34.88 10.16 18.05
N CYS A 379 34.80 9.36 19.11
CA CYS A 379 33.55 9.00 19.78
C CYS A 379 33.66 9.30 21.29
N THR A 380 32.64 9.89 21.90
CA THR A 380 32.60 10.09 23.36
C THR A 380 32.19 8.79 24.07
N LEU A 381 32.80 8.48 25.21
CA LEU A 381 32.47 7.33 26.07
C LEU A 381 31.23 7.58 26.95
N ALA A 382 30.27 8.35 26.45
CA ALA A 382 29.02 8.65 27.14
C ALA A 382 27.89 7.83 26.52
N GLU A 383 27.08 7.19 27.35
CA GLU A 383 25.89 6.46 26.88
C GLU A 383 24.88 7.43 26.25
N VAL A 384 24.28 7.02 25.12
CA VAL A 384 23.28 7.84 24.41
C VAL A 384 21.96 7.06 24.28
N PRO A 385 20.87 7.49 24.93
CA PRO A 385 19.55 6.91 24.73
C PRO A 385 18.94 7.41 23.41
N GLY A 386 18.33 6.49 22.66
CA GLY A 386 17.71 6.78 21.37
C GLY A 386 17.02 5.55 20.76
N TRP A 387 17.06 5.41 19.43
CA TRP A 387 16.27 4.42 18.71
C TRP A 387 17.06 3.67 17.64
N ARG A 388 16.77 2.37 17.52
CA ARG A 388 17.06 1.58 16.32
C ARG A 388 15.80 1.57 15.45
N VAL A 389 15.88 2.14 14.25
CA VAL A 389 14.76 2.25 13.31
C VAL A 389 15.04 1.45 12.06
N THR A 390 14.11 0.59 11.65
CA THR A 390 14.22 -0.25 10.44
C THR A 390 13.18 0.16 9.41
N VAL A 391 13.66 0.56 8.22
CA VAL A 391 12.84 0.87 7.04
C VAL A 391 12.92 -0.26 6.03
N ALA A 392 11.79 -0.66 5.46
CA ALA A 392 11.70 -1.58 4.32
C ALA A 392 11.17 -0.85 3.08
N ILE A 393 11.90 -0.94 1.96
CA ILE A 393 11.50 -0.40 0.65
C ILE A 393 11.81 -1.47 -0.38
N ASP A 394 10.76 -2.10 -0.94
CA ASP A 394 10.90 -3.28 -1.82
C ASP A 394 11.83 -4.34 -1.20
N GLN A 395 12.76 -4.94 -1.94
CA GLN A 395 13.75 -5.90 -1.43
C GLN A 395 14.99 -5.20 -0.82
N GLN A 396 14.80 -4.13 -0.04
CA GLN A 396 15.88 -3.45 0.69
C GLN A 396 15.50 -3.08 2.12
N LYS A 397 16.43 -3.36 3.05
CA LYS A 397 16.30 -3.04 4.48
C LYS A 397 17.34 -1.99 4.86
N PHE A 398 16.89 -0.88 5.44
CA PHE A 398 17.74 0.20 5.92
C PHE A 398 17.57 0.33 7.43
N VAL A 399 18.66 0.19 8.18
CA VAL A 399 18.71 0.24 9.65
C VAL A 399 19.45 1.50 10.07
N TYR A 400 18.81 2.25 10.96
CA TYR A 400 19.31 3.52 11.49
C TYR A 400 19.49 3.42 12.99
N HIS A 401 20.58 3.99 13.48
CA HIS A 401 20.79 4.25 14.90
C HIS A 401 20.57 5.75 15.11
N THR A 402 19.80 6.13 16.12
CA THR A 402 19.45 7.52 16.39
C THR A 402 19.66 7.86 17.87
N ASP A 403 19.75 9.16 18.17
CA ASP A 403 19.48 9.66 19.53
C ASP A 403 17.96 9.88 19.73
N ASN A 404 17.57 10.53 20.84
CA ASN A 404 16.18 10.90 21.14
C ASN A 404 15.72 12.25 20.53
N TYR A 405 16.55 12.93 19.74
CA TYR A 405 16.37 14.36 19.41
C TYR A 405 16.40 14.66 17.92
N SER A 406 17.50 14.32 17.24
CA SER A 406 17.75 14.72 15.85
C SER A 406 18.89 13.97 15.15
N GLN A 407 19.82 13.33 15.88
CA GLN A 407 20.93 12.62 15.25
C GLN A 407 20.42 11.30 14.66
N VAL A 408 20.56 11.13 13.34
CA VAL A 408 20.25 9.91 12.62
C VAL A 408 21.52 9.43 11.91
N LYS A 409 21.95 8.20 12.19
CA LYS A 409 23.08 7.55 11.51
C LYS A 409 22.63 6.27 10.82
N PHE A 410 22.98 6.15 9.54
CA PHE A 410 22.82 4.93 8.77
C PHE A 410 23.80 3.85 9.24
N ASN A 411 23.34 2.64 9.54
CA ASN A 411 24.19 1.49 9.87
C ASN A 411 24.41 0.64 8.60
N PRO A 412 25.52 0.77 7.87
CA PRO A 412 25.73 0.04 6.61
C PRO A 412 25.91 -1.47 6.79
N VAL A 413 26.25 -1.96 7.99
CA VAL A 413 26.46 -3.39 8.25
C VAL A 413 25.13 -4.12 8.48
N ALA A 414 24.20 -3.46 9.19
CA ALA A 414 22.85 -3.97 9.41
C ALA A 414 21.86 -3.62 8.27
N SER A 415 22.23 -2.70 7.37
CA SER A 415 21.42 -2.26 6.22
C SER A 415 21.76 -3.03 4.96
N GLN A 416 21.07 -4.15 4.76
CA GLN A 416 21.36 -5.08 3.68
C GLN A 416 20.28 -5.00 2.59
N ILE A 417 20.62 -5.47 1.38
CA ILE A 417 19.61 -5.93 0.42
C ILE A 417 18.79 -7.02 1.14
N ILE A 418 17.51 -7.19 0.83
CA ILE A 418 16.74 -8.36 1.29
C ILE A 418 17.15 -9.57 0.42
N GLY A 419 18.37 -10.02 0.73
CA GLY A 419 19.01 -11.27 0.37
C GLY A 419 19.81 -11.68 1.60
N ASP A 420 19.59 -12.91 2.06
CA ASP A 420 20.31 -13.59 3.14
C ASP A 420 20.14 -13.08 4.60
N ALA A 421 19.33 -12.04 4.87
CA ALA A 421 18.98 -11.61 6.24
C ALA A 421 17.47 -11.38 6.47
N GLY A 422 16.63 -12.28 5.97
CA GLY A 422 15.17 -12.17 6.09
C GLY A 422 14.33 -13.41 5.75
N THR A 423 14.94 -14.59 5.62
CA THR A 423 14.14 -15.82 5.46
C THR A 423 13.39 -16.11 6.75
N VAL A 424 12.08 -16.34 6.65
CA VAL A 424 11.35 -17.13 7.67
C VAL A 424 12.16 -18.41 7.88
N GLN A 425 12.55 -18.72 9.12
CA GLN A 425 13.36 -19.91 9.37
C GLN A 425 12.55 -21.15 8.98
N PRO A 426 13.03 -21.97 8.03
CA PRO A 426 12.28 -23.13 7.59
C PRO A 426 12.28 -24.20 8.67
N VAL A 427 11.11 -24.69 9.02
CA VAL A 427 10.96 -25.87 9.88
C VAL A 427 10.82 -27.12 9.00
N PRO A 428 11.31 -28.30 9.41
CA PRO A 428 11.04 -29.53 8.68
C PRO A 428 9.54 -29.85 8.66
N ILE A 429 9.00 -30.25 7.50
CA ILE A 429 7.64 -30.81 7.41
C ILE A 429 7.66 -32.21 8.06
N PRO A 430 6.78 -32.51 9.03
CA PRO A 430 6.64 -33.84 9.59
C PRO A 430 6.33 -34.88 8.51
N ALA A 431 6.90 -36.09 8.62
CA ALA A 431 6.72 -37.12 7.60
C ALA A 431 5.25 -37.55 7.40
N SER A 432 4.41 -37.37 8.42
CA SER A 432 2.95 -37.56 8.40
C SER A 432 2.16 -36.47 7.68
N GLU A 433 2.78 -35.31 7.42
CA GLU A 433 2.16 -34.14 6.78
C GLU A 433 2.67 -33.92 5.34
N LEU A 434 3.61 -34.76 4.88
CA LEU A 434 4.05 -34.76 3.50
C LEU A 434 2.95 -35.36 2.59
N PRO A 435 2.57 -34.68 1.49
CA PRO A 435 1.61 -35.22 0.55
C PRO A 435 2.18 -36.43 -0.20
N PRO A 436 1.32 -37.30 -0.78
CA PRO A 436 1.76 -38.47 -1.54
C PRO A 436 2.74 -38.13 -2.68
N PRO A 437 3.57 -39.08 -3.16
CA PRO A 437 4.42 -38.88 -4.33
C PRO A 437 3.66 -38.34 -5.56
N LEU A 438 4.40 -37.79 -6.53
CA LEU A 438 3.80 -37.34 -7.79
C LEU A 438 3.46 -38.51 -8.71
N ASP A 439 2.28 -38.46 -9.34
CA ASP A 439 1.86 -39.43 -10.34
C ASP A 439 2.74 -39.43 -11.59
N GLN A 440 2.69 -40.54 -12.34
CA GLN A 440 3.50 -40.72 -13.54
C GLN A 440 3.20 -39.64 -14.60
N GLY A 441 4.23 -38.90 -14.99
CA GLY A 441 4.14 -37.80 -15.95
C GLY A 441 3.71 -36.46 -15.34
N VAL A 442 3.58 -36.35 -14.01
CA VAL A 442 3.45 -35.06 -13.32
C VAL A 442 4.83 -34.42 -13.16
N VAL A 443 4.90 -33.12 -13.43
CA VAL A 443 6.11 -32.27 -13.30
C VAL A 443 6.05 -31.47 -12.00
N PHE A 444 4.86 -30.94 -11.66
CA PHE A 444 4.65 -30.07 -10.51
C PHE A 444 3.22 -30.19 -9.98
N ARG A 445 3.05 -30.06 -8.68
CA ARG A 445 1.76 -29.98 -7.98
C ARG A 445 1.78 -28.83 -6.98
N GLU A 446 0.65 -28.16 -6.83
CA GLU A 446 0.31 -27.30 -5.69
C GLU A 446 -0.90 -27.87 -4.98
N ILE A 447 -0.85 -27.99 -3.66
CA ILE A 447 -2.04 -28.12 -2.81
C ILE A 447 -2.19 -26.80 -2.06
N SER A 448 -3.30 -26.11 -2.26
CA SER A 448 -3.65 -24.88 -1.55
C SER A 448 -4.79 -25.18 -0.56
N SER A 449 -4.70 -24.69 0.68
CA SER A 449 -5.70 -24.94 1.73
C SER A 449 -5.76 -23.78 2.71
N GLY A 450 -6.95 -23.48 3.24
CA GLY A 450 -7.17 -22.41 4.22
C GLY A 450 -8.03 -21.26 3.69
N GLY A 451 -7.77 -20.04 4.18
CA GLY A 451 -8.59 -18.86 3.95
C GLY A 451 -10.00 -18.93 4.58
N PHE A 452 -10.73 -17.80 4.54
CA PHE A 452 -12.08 -17.66 5.12
C PHE A 452 -13.11 -18.73 4.70
N ALA A 453 -12.92 -19.37 3.54
CA ALA A 453 -13.82 -20.39 3.02
C ALA A 453 -13.42 -21.84 3.39
N GLY A 454 -12.25 -22.05 4.02
CA GLY A 454 -11.76 -23.37 4.43
C GLY A 454 -11.57 -24.38 3.29
N ARG A 455 -11.43 -23.91 2.04
CA ARG A 455 -11.42 -24.78 0.86
C ARG A 455 -10.01 -25.29 0.56
N THR A 456 -9.91 -26.54 0.12
CA THR A 456 -8.67 -27.13 -0.37
C THR A 456 -8.75 -27.36 -1.87
N TYR A 457 -7.70 -27.02 -2.61
CA TYR A 457 -7.59 -27.30 -4.05
C TYR A 457 -6.23 -27.90 -4.38
N GLU A 458 -6.21 -28.95 -5.20
CA GLU A 458 -5.00 -29.41 -5.87
C GLU A 458 -4.90 -28.76 -7.26
N THR A 459 -3.68 -28.45 -7.70
CA THR A 459 -3.38 -28.02 -9.07
C THR A 459 -2.12 -28.71 -9.57
N VAL A 460 -2.24 -29.47 -10.66
CA VAL A 460 -1.24 -30.40 -11.19
C VAL A 460 -0.86 -30.01 -12.60
N LEU A 461 0.45 -29.87 -12.88
CA LEU A 461 1.00 -29.71 -14.22
C LEU A 461 1.66 -31.01 -14.69
N ARG A 462 1.21 -31.51 -15.83
CA ARG A 462 1.72 -32.71 -16.51
C ARG A 462 2.71 -32.37 -17.60
N GLN A 463 3.61 -33.31 -17.90
CA GLN A 463 4.71 -33.15 -18.86
C GLN A 463 4.23 -32.92 -20.31
N ASP A 464 3.00 -33.31 -20.64
CA ASP A 464 2.40 -33.07 -21.97
C ASP A 464 1.86 -31.64 -22.15
N GLY A 465 1.77 -30.87 -21.06
CA GLY A 465 1.21 -29.51 -21.01
C GLY A 465 -0.15 -29.38 -20.32
N LEU A 466 -0.79 -30.46 -19.87
CA LEU A 466 -2.07 -30.35 -19.14
C LEU A 466 -1.88 -29.77 -17.75
N LEU A 467 -2.64 -28.71 -17.45
CA LEU A 467 -2.76 -28.08 -16.13
C LEU A 467 -4.17 -28.35 -15.59
N ILE A 468 -4.27 -29.23 -14.60
CA ILE A 468 -5.53 -29.69 -13.97
C ILE A 468 -5.64 -29.01 -12.61
N ARG A 469 -6.80 -28.45 -12.25
CA ARG A 469 -7.15 -28.04 -10.88
C ARG A 469 -8.42 -28.74 -10.44
N VAL A 470 -8.45 -29.22 -9.20
CA VAL A 470 -9.57 -29.94 -8.57
C VAL A 470 -9.80 -29.37 -7.16
N ARG A 471 -11.03 -29.39 -6.67
CA ARG A 471 -11.35 -29.07 -5.27
C ARG A 471 -11.35 -30.37 -4.44
N ILE A 472 -10.52 -30.43 -3.40
CA ILE A 472 -10.43 -31.61 -2.53
C ILE A 472 -11.47 -31.47 -1.41
N GLY A 473 -12.23 -32.53 -1.14
CA GLY A 473 -13.09 -32.65 0.04
C GLY A 473 -14.58 -32.35 -0.18
N ASP A 474 -15.02 -32.16 -1.41
CA ASP A 474 -16.40 -32.47 -1.79
C ASP A 474 -16.45 -33.77 -2.59
N ALA A 475 -17.63 -34.40 -2.65
CA ALA A 475 -17.81 -35.72 -3.27
C ALA A 475 -17.97 -35.69 -4.80
N ASN A 476 -17.74 -34.52 -5.43
CA ASN A 476 -18.23 -34.22 -6.78
C ASN A 476 -17.21 -33.51 -7.69
N ASP A 477 -15.98 -33.29 -7.22
CA ASP A 477 -14.94 -32.50 -7.89
C ASP A 477 -15.47 -31.15 -8.41
N SER A 478 -16.36 -30.49 -7.65
CA SER A 478 -17.36 -29.55 -8.22
C SER A 478 -16.79 -28.25 -8.83
N GLU A 479 -15.48 -28.01 -8.68
CA GLU A 479 -14.75 -26.87 -9.24
C GLU A 479 -13.52 -27.33 -10.04
N ARG A 480 -13.64 -28.47 -10.73
CA ARG A 480 -12.62 -29.04 -11.61
C ARG A 480 -12.45 -28.23 -12.90
N SER A 481 -11.28 -27.61 -13.06
CA SER A 481 -10.91 -26.87 -14.27
C SER A 481 -9.65 -27.46 -14.89
N VAL A 482 -9.64 -27.71 -16.20
CA VAL A 482 -8.43 -28.17 -16.90
C VAL A 482 -8.13 -27.26 -18.08
N ARG A 483 -6.84 -26.94 -18.23
CA ARG A 483 -6.28 -26.14 -19.33
C ARG A 483 -5.07 -26.87 -19.92
N ARG A 484 -4.58 -26.39 -21.05
CA ARG A 484 -3.27 -26.78 -21.59
C ARG A 484 -2.37 -25.55 -21.61
N ILE A 485 -1.07 -25.75 -21.46
CA ILE A 485 -0.01 -24.80 -21.79
C ILE A 485 0.92 -25.43 -22.83
N SER A 486 1.71 -24.63 -23.54
CA SER A 486 2.66 -25.17 -24.51
C SER A 486 3.73 -26.04 -23.84
N ARG A 487 4.16 -27.11 -24.53
CA ARG A 487 5.27 -27.98 -24.07
C ARG A 487 6.58 -27.21 -23.88
N GLU A 488 6.72 -26.05 -24.52
CA GLU A 488 7.88 -25.18 -24.34
C GLU A 488 7.83 -24.42 -23.00
N GLN A 489 6.66 -23.91 -22.59
CA GLN A 489 6.47 -23.36 -21.23
C GLN A 489 6.73 -24.44 -20.15
N VAL A 490 6.31 -25.69 -20.36
CA VAL A 490 6.62 -26.82 -19.45
C VAL A 490 8.14 -26.98 -19.31
N ARG A 491 8.88 -27.10 -20.43
CA ARG A 491 10.35 -27.25 -20.43
C ARG A 491 11.06 -26.08 -19.75
N GLN A 492 10.61 -24.85 -20.02
CA GLN A 492 11.18 -23.65 -19.40
C GLN A 492 10.94 -23.62 -17.88
N PHE A 493 9.80 -24.17 -17.41
CA PHE A 493 9.52 -24.34 -15.99
C PHE A 493 10.36 -25.47 -15.36
N GLU A 494 10.53 -26.61 -16.03
CA GLU A 494 11.46 -27.67 -15.59
C GLU A 494 12.92 -27.17 -15.49
N GLN A 495 13.36 -26.36 -16.45
CA GLN A 495 14.67 -25.69 -16.41
C GLN A 495 14.75 -24.66 -15.28
N LEU A 496 13.66 -23.96 -14.97
CA LEU A 496 13.59 -23.04 -13.83
C LEU A 496 13.73 -23.79 -12.50
N LEU A 497 13.02 -24.90 -12.29
CA LEU A 497 13.16 -25.73 -11.09
C LEU A 497 14.62 -26.20 -10.89
N LYS A 498 15.28 -26.61 -11.98
CA LYS A 498 16.71 -27.00 -11.98
C LYS A 498 17.64 -25.83 -11.67
N ARG A 499 17.52 -24.68 -12.35
CA ARG A 499 18.41 -23.51 -12.15
C ARG A 499 18.22 -22.83 -10.79
N SER A 500 17.00 -22.80 -10.26
CA SER A 500 16.69 -22.33 -8.90
C SER A 500 17.21 -23.28 -7.79
N ARG A 501 17.68 -24.48 -8.15
CA ARG A 501 18.08 -25.56 -7.24
C ARG A 501 16.96 -25.93 -6.26
N PHE A 502 15.75 -26.19 -6.76
CA PHE A 502 14.55 -26.41 -5.95
C PHE A 502 14.72 -27.53 -4.90
N VAL A 503 15.52 -28.56 -5.21
CA VAL A 503 15.98 -29.60 -4.27
C VAL A 503 16.51 -29.09 -2.91
N LYS A 504 17.00 -27.84 -2.83
CA LYS A 504 17.41 -27.19 -1.57
C LYS A 504 16.28 -26.95 -0.56
N TYR A 505 15.02 -27.00 -1.00
CA TYR A 505 13.85 -26.68 -0.16
C TYR A 505 13.05 -27.92 0.25
N THR A 506 13.58 -29.11 -0.05
CA THR A 506 12.91 -30.40 0.18
C THR A 506 12.56 -30.61 1.65
N ASN A 507 11.27 -30.88 1.88
CA ASN A 507 10.64 -31.13 3.17
C ASN A 507 10.77 -29.94 4.15
N LEU A 508 10.78 -28.70 3.64
CA LEU A 508 10.78 -27.48 4.44
C LEU A 508 9.42 -26.78 4.40
N SER A 509 8.93 -26.31 5.55
CA SER A 509 7.82 -25.38 5.67
C SER A 509 8.32 -24.01 6.11
N TYR A 510 7.77 -22.96 5.47
CA TYR A 510 7.94 -21.57 5.87
C TYR A 510 6.63 -21.14 6.57
N PRO A 511 6.56 -21.24 7.93
CA PRO A 511 5.33 -20.97 8.69
C PRO A 511 4.89 -19.50 8.59
N ALA A 512 3.62 -19.24 8.91
CA ALA A 512 3.09 -17.89 8.99
C ALA A 512 3.63 -17.14 10.23
N PRO A 513 3.64 -15.79 10.23
CA PRO A 513 4.06 -15.01 11.40
C PRO A 513 3.15 -15.27 12.61
N SER A 514 3.70 -15.18 13.82
CA SER A 514 2.92 -15.32 15.06
C SER A 514 1.77 -14.30 15.10
N GLY A 515 0.53 -14.79 15.24
CA GLY A 515 -0.68 -13.96 15.21
C GLY A 515 -1.32 -13.80 13.82
N ALA A 516 -0.77 -14.42 12.77
CA ALA A 516 -1.47 -14.55 11.49
C ALA A 516 -2.64 -15.54 11.57
N ALA A 517 -3.77 -15.16 10.96
CA ALA A 517 -4.96 -15.98 10.77
C ALA A 517 -5.42 -15.88 9.30
N ASP A 518 -6.40 -16.69 8.90
CA ASP A 518 -7.11 -16.64 7.62
C ASP A 518 -6.24 -16.67 6.34
N TYR A 519 -4.99 -17.12 6.46
CA TYR A 519 -4.05 -17.27 5.34
C TYR A 519 -4.30 -18.55 4.54
N ILE A 520 -3.87 -18.55 3.27
CA ILE A 520 -3.82 -19.75 2.45
C ILE A 520 -2.42 -20.37 2.57
N THR A 521 -2.37 -21.64 2.95
CA THR A 521 -1.16 -22.47 2.95
C THR A 521 -1.04 -23.18 1.60
N TYR A 522 0.15 -23.10 1.00
CA TYR A 522 0.50 -23.70 -0.28
C TYR A 522 1.59 -24.74 -0.06
N THR A 523 1.29 -26.01 -0.31
CA THR A 523 2.25 -27.11 -0.32
C THR A 523 2.55 -27.48 -1.77
N VAL A 524 3.73 -27.10 -2.26
CA VAL A 524 4.13 -27.35 -3.66
C VAL A 524 5.13 -28.50 -3.75
N THR A 525 4.92 -29.41 -4.69
CA THR A 525 5.71 -30.63 -4.90
C THR A 525 6.26 -30.65 -6.32
N SER A 526 7.53 -31.03 -6.47
CA SER A 526 8.17 -31.37 -7.74
C SER A 526 8.91 -32.71 -7.62
N GLN A 527 9.40 -33.25 -8.73
CA GLN A 527 10.30 -34.41 -8.72
C GLN A 527 11.61 -34.18 -7.93
N GLN A 528 11.93 -32.93 -7.55
CA GLN A 528 13.09 -32.59 -6.73
C GLN A 528 12.78 -32.53 -5.22
N GLY A 529 11.50 -32.57 -4.81
CA GLY A 529 11.07 -32.43 -3.41
C GLY A 529 9.81 -31.59 -3.21
N THR A 530 9.35 -31.52 -1.96
CA THR A 530 8.19 -30.74 -1.50
C THR A 530 8.61 -29.54 -0.66
N VAL A 531 7.93 -28.40 -0.77
CA VAL A 531 8.10 -27.24 0.12
C VAL A 531 6.73 -26.60 0.41
N GLN A 532 6.54 -26.12 1.63
CA GLN A 532 5.30 -25.48 2.08
C GLN A 532 5.54 -24.00 2.44
N TYR A 533 4.59 -23.14 2.09
CA TYR A 533 4.60 -21.71 2.43
C TYR A 533 3.18 -21.16 2.60
N ASN A 534 3.05 -19.88 2.97
CA ASN A 534 1.78 -19.16 3.07
C ASN A 534 1.85 -17.84 2.28
N ASP A 535 0.69 -17.33 1.85
CA ASP A 535 0.58 -16.07 1.10
C ASP A 535 1.17 -14.85 1.85
N ILE A 536 0.86 -14.68 3.14
CA ILE A 536 1.40 -13.61 4.00
C ILE A 536 2.94 -13.60 3.99
N SER A 537 3.58 -14.77 3.96
CA SER A 537 5.04 -14.92 3.99
C SER A 537 5.69 -15.04 2.62
N GLN A 538 4.95 -14.99 1.52
CA GLN A 538 5.47 -15.29 0.18
C GLN A 538 6.61 -14.35 -0.25
N SER A 539 6.60 -13.10 0.23
CA SER A 539 7.65 -12.08 0.04
C SER A 539 8.93 -12.33 0.85
N ASN A 540 8.86 -13.17 1.90
CA ASN A 540 9.95 -13.49 2.83
C ASN A 540 10.62 -14.85 2.53
N LEU A 541 10.20 -15.53 1.44
CA LEU A 541 10.80 -16.77 0.98
C LEU A 541 12.16 -16.53 0.29
N PRO A 542 13.06 -17.53 0.19
CA PRO A 542 14.29 -17.40 -0.60
C PRO A 542 14.02 -16.97 -2.05
N GLN A 543 14.82 -16.06 -2.61
CA GLN A 543 14.59 -15.46 -3.94
C GLN A 543 14.43 -16.49 -5.08
N ASN A 544 15.17 -17.60 -5.03
CA ASN A 544 15.04 -18.71 -5.99
C ASN A 544 13.68 -19.44 -5.89
N LEU A 545 13.10 -19.53 -4.68
CA LEU A 545 11.77 -20.10 -4.44
C LEU A 545 10.68 -19.10 -4.86
N GLN A 546 10.83 -17.81 -4.53
CA GLN A 546 9.95 -16.75 -5.07
C GLN A 546 9.90 -16.77 -6.60
N SER A 547 11.05 -16.98 -7.25
CA SER A 547 11.15 -17.06 -8.73
C SER A 547 10.37 -18.24 -9.30
N VAL A 548 10.38 -19.40 -8.63
CA VAL A 548 9.58 -20.58 -9.00
C VAL A 548 8.09 -20.30 -8.81
N ILE A 549 7.69 -19.77 -7.64
CA ILE A 549 6.29 -19.45 -7.32
C ILE A 549 5.74 -18.39 -8.30
N LYS A 550 6.54 -17.38 -8.67
CA LYS A 550 6.13 -16.35 -9.65
C LYS A 550 5.85 -16.97 -11.02
N ALA A 551 6.74 -17.82 -11.54
CA ALA A 551 6.53 -18.51 -12.81
C ALA A 551 5.37 -19.51 -12.77
N TRP A 552 5.18 -20.19 -11.64
CA TRP A 552 4.06 -21.09 -11.41
C TRP A 552 2.71 -20.35 -11.39
N ASN A 553 2.64 -19.20 -10.71
CA ASN A 553 1.48 -18.32 -10.77
C ASN A 553 1.22 -17.76 -12.17
N GLN A 554 2.27 -17.51 -12.97
CA GLN A 554 2.11 -17.17 -14.39
C GLN A 554 1.53 -18.33 -15.22
N ILE A 555 1.88 -19.58 -14.92
CA ILE A 555 1.29 -20.79 -15.55
C ILE A 555 -0.16 -21.00 -15.14
N LYS A 556 -0.51 -20.81 -13.85
CA LYS A 556 -1.91 -20.92 -13.37
C LYS A 556 -2.81 -19.84 -13.98
N ASN A 557 -2.27 -18.63 -14.15
CA ASN A 557 -3.04 -17.45 -14.55
C ASN A 557 -2.92 -17.11 -16.05
N SER A 558 -2.10 -17.81 -16.83
CA SER A 558 -2.07 -17.64 -18.28
C SER A 558 -3.39 -18.11 -18.89
N GLN A 559 -4.14 -17.16 -19.45
CA GLN A 559 -5.15 -17.48 -20.46
C GLN A 559 -4.40 -17.99 -21.70
N ASP A 560 -4.64 -19.23 -22.10
CA ASP A 560 -4.24 -19.64 -23.45
C ASP A 560 -5.27 -19.07 -24.43
N SER A 561 -4.77 -18.52 -25.55
CA SER A 561 -5.58 -17.89 -26.59
C SER A 561 -5.75 -18.79 -27.82
N SER A 562 -5.60 -20.10 -27.65
CA SER A 562 -5.77 -21.11 -28.69
C SER A 562 -7.08 -21.89 -28.55
N ASP A 563 -8.06 -21.49 -29.36
CA ASP A 563 -9.26 -22.25 -29.75
C ASP A 563 -10.33 -22.54 -28.66
N ASN A 564 -11.60 -22.41 -29.05
CA ASN A 564 -12.77 -22.66 -28.18
C ASN A 564 -13.21 -24.14 -28.19
N THR A 565 -12.35 -25.05 -28.68
CA THR A 565 -12.61 -26.50 -28.66
C THR A 565 -12.33 -27.07 -27.28
N ILE A 566 -13.31 -27.80 -26.73
CA ILE A 566 -13.16 -28.45 -25.42
C ILE A 566 -12.27 -29.69 -25.59
N GLN A 567 -10.98 -29.48 -25.40
CA GLN A 567 -9.97 -30.54 -25.41
C GLN A 567 -10.30 -31.57 -24.33
N PRO A 568 -10.55 -32.85 -24.68
CA PRO A 568 -10.86 -33.87 -23.69
C PRO A 568 -9.64 -34.19 -22.83
N VAL A 569 -9.90 -34.49 -21.56
CA VAL A 569 -8.86 -34.72 -20.54
C VAL A 569 -9.11 -36.06 -19.84
N PRO A 570 -8.08 -36.84 -19.47
CA PRO A 570 -8.32 -38.11 -18.79
C PRO A 570 -9.07 -37.95 -17.46
N ILE A 571 -9.94 -38.90 -17.17
CA ILE A 571 -10.52 -39.15 -15.84
C ILE A 571 -9.48 -39.97 -15.03
N PRO A 572 -8.94 -39.46 -13.90
CA PRO A 572 -8.10 -40.20 -12.97
C PRO A 572 -8.72 -41.50 -12.50
N ALA A 573 -7.88 -42.49 -12.19
CA ALA A 573 -8.36 -43.82 -11.79
C ALA A 573 -9.19 -43.82 -10.50
N SER A 574 -9.02 -42.80 -9.65
CA SER A 574 -9.81 -42.55 -8.43
C SER A 574 -11.17 -41.90 -8.69
N GLU A 575 -11.32 -41.14 -9.79
CA GLU A 575 -12.57 -40.49 -10.21
C GLU A 575 -13.47 -41.43 -11.04
N LEU A 576 -12.97 -42.61 -11.44
CA LEU A 576 -13.75 -43.57 -12.23
C LEU A 576 -14.77 -44.33 -11.36
N PRO A 577 -16.07 -44.29 -11.71
CA PRO A 577 -17.10 -45.03 -10.97
C PRO A 577 -16.94 -46.56 -11.16
N PRO A 578 -17.47 -47.39 -10.24
CA PRO A 578 -17.38 -48.85 -10.32
C PRO A 578 -17.86 -49.42 -11.67
N PRO A 579 -17.37 -50.61 -12.09
CA PRO A 579 -17.89 -51.30 -13.27
C PRO A 579 -19.43 -51.44 -13.25
N LEU A 580 -20.04 -51.55 -14.43
CA LEU A 580 -21.48 -51.74 -14.54
C LEU A 580 -21.92 -53.10 -13.99
N ASP A 581 -23.01 -53.12 -13.23
CA ASP A 581 -23.62 -54.35 -12.72
C ASP A 581 -24.16 -55.25 -13.84
N GLN A 582 -24.33 -56.54 -13.51
CA GLN A 582 -24.80 -57.53 -14.47
C GLN A 582 -26.19 -57.18 -15.01
N GLY A 583 -26.29 -57.06 -16.34
CA GLY A 583 -27.53 -56.69 -17.04
C GLY A 583 -27.78 -55.18 -17.14
N VAL A 584 -26.83 -54.34 -16.71
CA VAL A 584 -26.85 -52.89 -16.98
C VAL A 584 -26.25 -52.61 -18.37
N VAL A 585 -26.95 -51.79 -19.16
CA VAL A 585 -26.51 -51.31 -20.48
C VAL A 585 -25.74 -50.00 -20.34
N PHE A 586 -26.29 -49.10 -19.53
CA PHE A 586 -25.82 -47.73 -19.39
C PHE A 586 -26.14 -47.19 -18.00
N ARG A 587 -25.24 -46.36 -17.48
CA ARG A 587 -25.43 -45.59 -16.25
C ARG A 587 -25.10 -44.14 -16.52
N GLU A 588 -25.88 -43.22 -15.99
CA GLU A 588 -25.53 -41.82 -15.77
C GLU A 588 -25.40 -41.59 -14.26
N ILE A 589 -24.35 -40.92 -13.81
CA ILE A 589 -24.32 -40.24 -12.51
C ILE A 589 -24.34 -38.74 -12.80
N SER A 590 -25.46 -38.07 -12.51
CA SER A 590 -25.60 -36.62 -12.60
C SER A 590 -25.43 -35.98 -11.23
N SER A 591 -24.59 -34.95 -11.14
CA SER A 591 -24.26 -34.31 -9.87
C SER A 591 -23.97 -32.81 -10.02
N GLY A 592 -24.36 -32.02 -9.02
CA GLY A 592 -24.13 -30.58 -8.99
C GLY A 592 -25.42 -29.77 -9.14
N GLY A 593 -25.34 -28.69 -9.93
CA GLY A 593 -26.38 -27.66 -10.00
C GLY A 593 -26.55 -26.88 -8.69
N PHE A 594 -27.40 -25.85 -8.70
CA PHE A 594 -27.70 -25.00 -7.53
C PHE A 594 -28.14 -25.76 -6.26
N THR A 595 -28.62 -27.01 -6.38
CA THR A 595 -29.05 -27.83 -5.22
C THR A 595 -27.97 -28.80 -4.72
N GLY A 596 -26.84 -28.96 -5.41
CA GLY A 596 -25.74 -29.85 -5.02
C GLY A 596 -26.14 -31.33 -4.89
N ARG A 597 -27.17 -31.79 -5.61
CA ARG A 597 -27.73 -33.14 -5.48
C ARG A 597 -27.10 -34.11 -6.47
N THR A 598 -26.83 -35.33 -6.01
CA THR A 598 -26.29 -36.43 -6.81
C THR A 598 -27.38 -37.47 -7.09
N TYR A 599 -27.53 -37.89 -8.34
CA TYR A 599 -28.42 -38.98 -8.74
C TYR A 599 -27.68 -39.98 -9.63
N GLU A 600 -27.92 -41.26 -9.41
CA GLU A 600 -27.56 -42.31 -10.37
C GLU A 600 -28.82 -42.75 -11.12
N THR A 601 -28.72 -42.85 -12.45
CA THR A 601 -29.76 -43.35 -13.34
C THR A 601 -29.23 -44.49 -14.18
N VAL A 602 -29.85 -45.66 -14.07
CA VAL A 602 -29.38 -46.95 -14.61
C VAL A 602 -30.41 -47.51 -15.59
N LEU A 603 -29.99 -47.81 -16.82
CA LEU A 603 -30.79 -48.56 -17.81
C LEU A 603 -30.35 -50.03 -17.85
N ARG A 604 -31.30 -50.93 -17.63
CA ARG A 604 -31.11 -52.38 -17.66
C ARG A 604 -31.60 -53.01 -18.98
N GLN A 605 -31.03 -54.16 -19.33
CA GLN A 605 -31.33 -54.90 -20.56
C GLN A 605 -32.79 -55.36 -20.67
N ASP A 606 -33.54 -55.42 -19.55
CA ASP A 606 -34.96 -55.73 -19.48
C ASP A 606 -35.88 -54.50 -19.64
N GLY A 607 -35.31 -53.34 -20.00
CA GLY A 607 -36.04 -52.08 -20.21
C GLY A 607 -36.38 -51.33 -18.93
N LEU A 608 -35.95 -51.78 -17.75
CA LEU A 608 -36.08 -51.01 -16.53
C LEU A 608 -35.08 -49.85 -16.49
N LEU A 609 -35.61 -48.65 -16.26
CA LEU A 609 -34.86 -47.42 -15.99
C LEU A 609 -35.06 -47.07 -14.52
N ILE A 610 -33.99 -47.13 -13.72
CA ILE A 610 -34.03 -46.90 -12.27
C ILE A 610 -33.22 -45.64 -11.98
N ARG A 611 -33.80 -44.64 -11.30
CA ARG A 611 -33.08 -43.47 -10.79
C ARG A 611 -33.16 -43.43 -9.27
N VAL A 612 -32.02 -43.25 -8.60
CA VAL A 612 -31.89 -43.15 -7.14
C VAL A 612 -31.08 -41.89 -6.80
N ARG A 613 -31.43 -41.20 -5.71
CA ARG A 613 -30.59 -40.15 -5.12
C ARG A 613 -29.48 -40.76 -4.29
N ILE A 614 -28.24 -40.36 -4.54
CA ILE A 614 -27.06 -40.79 -3.76
C ILE A 614 -26.82 -39.80 -2.61
N GLY A 615 -26.42 -40.31 -1.45
CA GLY A 615 -25.89 -39.49 -0.35
C GLY A 615 -26.91 -39.00 0.68
N ASP A 616 -28.14 -39.54 0.68
CA ASP A 616 -29.00 -39.51 1.87
C ASP A 616 -29.18 -40.91 2.45
N ALA A 617 -29.47 -40.99 3.75
CA ALA A 617 -29.43 -42.25 4.51
C ALA A 617 -30.64 -43.18 4.28
N ASN A 618 -31.57 -42.82 3.39
CA ASN A 618 -32.90 -43.42 3.29
C ASN A 618 -33.35 -43.74 1.84
N ASP A 619 -32.48 -43.62 0.83
CA ASP A 619 -32.84 -43.69 -0.61
C ASP A 619 -34.04 -42.77 -0.97
N SER A 620 -34.09 -41.58 -0.37
CA SER A 620 -35.31 -40.77 -0.19
C SER A 620 -36.05 -40.39 -1.48
N GLU A 621 -35.34 -40.40 -2.61
CA GLU A 621 -35.87 -40.09 -3.94
C GLU A 621 -35.49 -41.19 -4.94
N ARG A 622 -36.23 -42.30 -4.89
CA ARG A 622 -36.14 -43.40 -5.86
C ARG A 622 -37.31 -43.37 -6.83
N SER A 623 -37.02 -43.53 -8.12
CA SER A 623 -38.04 -43.72 -9.17
C SER A 623 -37.69 -44.89 -10.07
N VAL A 624 -38.70 -45.63 -10.51
CA VAL A 624 -38.57 -46.76 -11.42
C VAL A 624 -39.51 -46.52 -12.60
N ARG A 625 -38.98 -46.69 -13.80
CA ARG A 625 -39.69 -46.48 -15.07
C ARG A 625 -39.36 -47.61 -16.03
N ARG A 626 -40.10 -47.70 -17.15
CA ARG A 626 -39.86 -48.67 -18.22
C ARG A 626 -39.80 -48.01 -19.59
N VAL A 627 -38.85 -48.45 -20.40
CA VAL A 627 -38.78 -48.25 -21.86
C VAL A 627 -38.95 -49.59 -22.58
N SER A 628 -39.27 -49.57 -23.86
CA SER A 628 -39.43 -50.80 -24.65
C SER A 628 -38.08 -51.48 -24.90
N LEU A 629 -38.10 -52.82 -25.05
CA LEU A 629 -36.92 -53.60 -25.45
C LEU A 629 -36.41 -53.23 -26.85
N GLN A 630 -37.22 -52.56 -27.67
CA GLN A 630 -36.80 -52.01 -28.95
C GLN A 630 -35.92 -50.77 -28.78
N GLU A 631 -36.33 -49.84 -27.92
CA GLU A 631 -35.56 -48.63 -27.60
C GLU A 631 -34.21 -48.98 -26.95
N VAL A 632 -34.18 -49.96 -26.03
CA VAL A 632 -32.92 -50.46 -25.44
C VAL A 632 -31.94 -50.92 -26.53
N ARG A 633 -32.41 -51.75 -27.49
CA ARG A 633 -31.57 -52.25 -28.59
C ARG A 633 -31.14 -51.13 -29.55
N GLN A 634 -32.01 -50.15 -29.81
CA GLN A 634 -31.68 -48.98 -30.62
C GLN A 634 -30.61 -48.12 -29.94
N PHE A 635 -30.67 -47.97 -28.61
CA PHE A 635 -29.65 -47.26 -27.83
C PHE A 635 -28.31 -48.03 -27.77
N GLU A 636 -28.34 -49.36 -27.63
CA GLU A 636 -27.13 -50.19 -27.77
C GLU A 636 -26.49 -50.08 -29.16
N GLN A 637 -27.30 -50.00 -30.22
CA GLN A 637 -26.82 -49.77 -31.59
C GLN A 637 -26.27 -48.34 -31.77
N LEU A 638 -26.85 -47.34 -31.11
CA LEU A 638 -26.35 -45.96 -31.07
C LEU A 638 -24.95 -45.91 -30.41
N LEU A 639 -24.77 -46.53 -29.25
CA LEU A 639 -23.47 -46.60 -28.57
C LEU A 639 -22.38 -47.26 -29.44
N ARG A 640 -22.75 -48.22 -30.29
CA ARG A 640 -21.83 -48.88 -31.24
C ARG A 640 -21.54 -48.00 -32.46
N ARG A 641 -22.57 -47.41 -33.10
CA ARG A 641 -22.39 -46.59 -34.33
C ARG A 641 -21.66 -45.27 -34.07
N SER A 642 -21.90 -44.65 -32.91
CA SER A 642 -21.17 -43.47 -32.41
C SER A 642 -19.79 -43.80 -31.85
N ARG A 643 -19.35 -45.08 -31.89
CA ARG A 643 -18.05 -45.55 -31.40
C ARG A 643 -17.71 -45.05 -29.98
N PHE A 644 -18.64 -45.17 -29.03
CA PHE A 644 -18.52 -44.54 -27.71
C PHE A 644 -17.19 -44.87 -26.97
N GLY A 645 -16.60 -46.05 -27.22
CA GLY A 645 -15.28 -46.44 -26.71
C GLY A 645 -14.09 -45.58 -27.18
N GLU A 646 -14.20 -44.80 -28.26
CA GLU A 646 -13.19 -43.81 -28.65
C GLU A 646 -13.06 -42.68 -27.61
N TYR A 647 -14.09 -42.46 -26.78
CA TYR A 647 -14.11 -41.47 -25.70
C TYR A 647 -13.76 -42.06 -24.33
N ARG A 648 -13.32 -43.32 -24.26
CA ARG A 648 -13.13 -44.05 -22.99
C ARG A 648 -12.20 -43.31 -22.03
N ASN A 649 -12.73 -43.08 -20.83
CA ASN A 649 -12.10 -42.43 -19.69
C ASN A 649 -11.72 -40.96 -19.97
N LEU A 650 -12.50 -40.26 -20.81
CA LEU A 650 -12.33 -38.83 -21.10
C LEU A 650 -13.41 -37.98 -20.40
N SER A 651 -12.97 -36.85 -19.86
CA SER A 651 -13.77 -35.77 -19.31
C SER A 651 -13.73 -34.57 -20.25
N TYR A 652 -14.88 -33.93 -20.44
CA TYR A 652 -15.06 -32.67 -21.15
C TYR A 652 -15.38 -31.59 -20.11
N PRO A 653 -14.36 -30.83 -19.64
CA PRO A 653 -14.53 -29.88 -18.55
C PRO A 653 -15.34 -28.65 -18.97
N ALA A 654 -15.91 -27.96 -17.99
CA ALA A 654 -16.63 -26.71 -18.20
C ALA A 654 -15.71 -25.58 -18.73
N LEU A 655 -16.32 -24.64 -19.45
CA LEU A 655 -15.62 -23.44 -19.94
C LEU A 655 -15.25 -22.49 -18.78
N ASN A 656 -14.21 -21.66 -19.01
CA ASN A 656 -13.66 -20.78 -17.97
C ASN A 656 -14.72 -19.83 -17.38
N GLY A 657 -14.82 -19.79 -16.05
CA GLY A 657 -15.75 -18.91 -15.32
C GLY A 657 -17.13 -19.54 -15.05
N ALA A 658 -17.36 -20.78 -15.47
CA ALA A 658 -18.54 -21.53 -15.11
C ALA A 658 -18.63 -21.87 -13.61
N ALA A 659 -19.85 -21.80 -13.07
CA ALA A 659 -20.27 -22.28 -11.77
C ALA A 659 -21.70 -22.87 -11.88
N ASP A 660 -22.18 -23.51 -10.81
CA ASP A 660 -23.57 -23.99 -10.65
C ASP A 660 -24.11 -24.91 -11.77
N TYR A 661 -23.23 -25.55 -12.53
CA TYR A 661 -23.54 -26.49 -13.62
C TYR A 661 -23.74 -27.92 -13.11
N ILE A 662 -24.37 -28.78 -13.92
CA ILE A 662 -24.51 -30.22 -13.62
C ILE A 662 -23.44 -30.99 -14.40
N THR A 663 -22.64 -31.78 -13.68
CA THR A 663 -21.69 -32.74 -14.24
C THR A 663 -22.38 -34.09 -14.43
N TYR A 664 -22.19 -34.69 -15.61
CA TYR A 664 -22.75 -35.97 -16.03
C TYR A 664 -21.61 -36.96 -16.28
N THR A 665 -21.53 -38.02 -15.46
CA THR A 665 -20.59 -39.12 -15.64
C THR A 665 -21.33 -40.33 -16.19
N VAL A 666 -21.24 -40.54 -17.50
CA VAL A 666 -21.94 -41.62 -18.21
C VAL A 666 -21.02 -42.82 -18.45
N THR A 667 -21.51 -44.03 -18.16
CA THR A 667 -20.77 -45.29 -18.29
C THR A 667 -21.52 -46.27 -19.19
N SER A 668 -20.79 -46.88 -20.14
CA SER A 668 -21.24 -48.07 -20.88
C SER A 668 -20.18 -49.18 -20.74
N GLN A 669 -20.47 -50.37 -21.27
CA GLN A 669 -19.48 -51.46 -21.38
C GLN A 669 -18.23 -51.08 -22.20
N GLN A 670 -18.29 -50.01 -23.00
CA GLN A 670 -17.14 -49.53 -23.80
C GLN A 670 -16.23 -48.55 -23.02
N GLY A 671 -16.69 -47.99 -21.89
CA GLY A 671 -15.94 -47.01 -21.11
C GLY A 671 -16.82 -46.00 -20.35
N THR A 672 -16.17 -45.08 -19.63
CA THR A 672 -16.80 -43.93 -18.96
C THR A 672 -16.45 -42.64 -19.69
N VAL A 673 -17.41 -41.71 -19.78
CA VAL A 673 -17.21 -40.34 -20.27
C VAL A 673 -17.81 -39.37 -19.25
N GLN A 674 -17.17 -38.24 -19.00
CA GLN A 674 -17.70 -37.16 -18.16
C GLN A 674 -17.91 -35.90 -19.00
N TYR A 675 -19.02 -35.20 -18.81
CA TYR A 675 -19.31 -33.91 -19.44
C TYR A 675 -20.15 -33.03 -18.49
N ASN A 676 -20.58 -31.86 -18.94
CA ASN A 676 -21.44 -30.94 -18.20
C ASN A 676 -22.53 -30.33 -19.12
N ASP A 677 -23.66 -29.92 -18.55
CA ASP A 677 -24.80 -29.36 -19.29
C ASP A 677 -24.44 -28.11 -20.11
N ILE A 678 -23.82 -27.12 -19.48
CA ILE A 678 -23.46 -25.83 -20.12
C ILE A 678 -22.47 -25.97 -21.28
N SER A 679 -21.79 -27.11 -21.42
CA SER A 679 -20.85 -27.40 -22.50
C SER A 679 -21.25 -28.59 -23.38
N GLN A 680 -22.48 -29.12 -23.23
CA GLN A 680 -22.98 -30.27 -23.98
C GLN A 680 -22.99 -30.02 -25.50
N SER A 681 -23.24 -28.77 -25.92
CA SER A 681 -23.20 -28.31 -27.32
C SER A 681 -21.80 -28.36 -27.97
N ASN A 682 -20.74 -28.51 -27.17
CA ASN A 682 -19.35 -28.42 -27.61
C ASN A 682 -18.64 -29.79 -27.57
N LEU A 683 -19.38 -30.87 -27.29
CA LEU A 683 -18.90 -32.25 -27.37
C LEU A 683 -18.75 -32.70 -28.85
N PRO A 684 -17.95 -33.72 -29.17
CA PRO A 684 -17.91 -34.31 -30.51
C PRO A 684 -19.29 -34.82 -30.98
N GLU A 685 -19.61 -34.67 -32.26
CA GLU A 685 -20.96 -34.97 -32.82
C GLU A 685 -21.47 -36.39 -32.50
N ASN A 686 -20.60 -37.39 -32.55
CA ASN A 686 -20.92 -38.77 -32.18
C ASN A 686 -21.30 -38.91 -30.70
N LEU A 687 -20.64 -38.16 -29.81
CA LEU A 687 -20.94 -38.13 -28.37
C LEU A 687 -22.21 -37.32 -28.09
N GLN A 688 -22.41 -36.17 -28.75
CA GLN A 688 -23.69 -35.45 -28.72
C GLN A 688 -24.85 -36.36 -29.13
N SER A 689 -24.66 -37.17 -30.17
CA SER A 689 -25.66 -38.12 -30.64
C SER A 689 -26.02 -39.17 -29.57
N VAL A 690 -25.04 -39.64 -28.78
CA VAL A 690 -25.28 -40.55 -27.64
C VAL A 690 -26.02 -39.84 -26.52
N VAL A 691 -25.61 -38.62 -26.14
CA VAL A 691 -26.26 -37.84 -25.07
C VAL A 691 -27.70 -37.47 -25.46
N ASN A 692 -27.96 -37.15 -26.72
CA ASN A 692 -29.31 -36.85 -27.21
C ASN A 692 -30.21 -38.09 -27.20
N GLY A 693 -29.72 -39.25 -27.69
CA GLY A 693 -30.47 -40.51 -27.61
C GLY A 693 -30.69 -41.01 -26.17
N TRP A 694 -29.79 -40.68 -25.24
CA TRP A 694 -30.01 -40.94 -23.82
C TRP A 694 -31.10 -40.04 -23.24
N ASN A 695 -31.11 -38.75 -23.58
CA ASN A 695 -32.19 -37.84 -23.22
C ASN A 695 -33.55 -38.26 -23.81
N GLU A 696 -33.59 -38.91 -24.96
CA GLU A 696 -34.80 -39.52 -25.52
C GLU A 696 -35.28 -40.72 -24.66
N ILE A 697 -34.38 -41.63 -24.27
CA ILE A 697 -34.68 -42.73 -23.32
C ILE A 697 -35.28 -42.19 -22.01
N LEU A 698 -34.69 -41.14 -21.43
CA LEU A 698 -35.19 -40.52 -20.19
C LEU A 698 -36.59 -39.89 -20.34
N ARG A 699 -36.95 -39.41 -21.54
CA ARG A 699 -38.25 -38.78 -21.85
C ARG A 699 -39.33 -39.81 -22.15
N ASN A 700 -39.01 -40.87 -22.91
CA ASN A 700 -39.96 -41.90 -23.30
C ASN A 700 -40.33 -42.85 -22.15
N ALA A 701 -39.46 -42.95 -21.13
CA ALA A 701 -39.65 -43.86 -20.01
C ALA A 701 -40.94 -43.57 -19.21
N GLN A 702 -41.89 -44.51 -19.27
CA GLN A 702 -43.15 -44.45 -18.55
C GLN A 702 -42.97 -44.87 -17.09
N SER A 703 -43.66 -44.22 -16.15
CA SER A 703 -43.71 -44.64 -14.74
C SER A 703 -44.32 -46.02 -14.60
N LEU A 704 -43.70 -46.86 -13.76
CA LEU A 704 -44.27 -48.12 -13.27
C LEU A 704 -44.97 -47.94 -11.92
#